data_AF-A0A7D9EVP0-F1
#
_entry.id   AF-A0A7D9EVP0-F1
#
_cell.length_a   1.000
_cell.length_b   1.000
_cell.length_c   1.000
_cell.angle_alpha   90.00
_cell.angle_beta   90.00
_cell.angle_gamma   90.00
#
_symmetry.space_group_name_H-M   'P 1'
#
loop_
_entity.id
_entity.type
_entity.pdbx_description
1 polymer ?
#
loop_
_entity_poly.entity_id
_entity_poly.type
_entity_poly.pdbx_seq_one_letter_code
_entity_poly.pdbx_strand_id
1 'polypeptide(L)'
;MSGLFDSEAEESGEDIASGSEEDVEEDEEIAREEEETTAIDDANDIINDEESEGGEDDDDEDEGESSRSRKRKDFDDAVDEEDLDLIEENLGINLDRKRYKRLKKLKPIDSDEEDDDRASVGGHSADEREALAHELFEDDDMEQPPRAVSVTPVEPVEDQYAVLDDSESEGEDDFIVDDENQPVRERSRKKGGKVQDRALQEAQDIFGLDFDYGEFEKFGQEDYSEDEEADEYEEEYSDEEGQPRRRAKKKTSKKTIFDVYEPSELEKIHLTDRDNEIRITDMPERFQLREIASKPSEDGELDDEAEWIYRQAFMTMPVSNQDFQDGDKFIQSTVTKPPTAIPKIREALNLMRNQFFEVPFIAHYRKEYVEPELKIEDLWRVWEFDEKWCQLNTRKKNLKRLFEQMQTYQYNKLKEDPDKPLDEDERILEQDDVEKLEAVQTMEELRDVYSHFMLYYGHEIPAMRLAKKKKPKDEGQEEGEEPQDDEPEERLKMPKRRDLYTICREAGLGGFAKKFGLTPEQFGENLRDNYQRHETEQYPMEPGEAAEEHLSSMFPTTETVLEGTRHMVAMQIARDPLVRQCIRQIFSERAKINITPTKKGKKDIDKDHEYYPFKYLKDKPVADLKGDMFLQIHKAKEEGYIELKIGIDLGQGFHSYYDEAKQLYYRDEFSNLVQMWNAQRTQALYRTFYQMLYPLFAKELEEKLLHEAKDFVIKSACRRLYSLVEVAPYQAEQHNDEEYDMFSGPQGLRVLSVAVPSDPQKPVFFVMLNGGGQVGDFLKLSFIMKRRYSNRAKEREKKEEDLENLKQFVLKKRPHVIVVATGSRDSQSVLEDIKLSMRELEQENQMAPINVELVDHEVAEIFEKSSRSETEFREYPAILRRAISVGRRIQDPVAEFSGLCVDEEELLCLRLHPRQNLIPKEELLSSLRTVFVSVVNEVGVDPNRVLDFPHTSGLIQFVCGLGPRKGSALIKVRN
;
A
#
# COMPACT_ATOMS: atom_id res chain seq x y z
N MET A 1 9.08 -66.79 20.74
CA MET A 1 8.01 -66.98 21.74
C MET A 1 6.87 -66.08 21.28
N SER A 2 5.78 -66.58 20.69
CA SER A 2 4.69 -67.39 21.27
C SER A 2 3.85 -66.61 22.30
N GLY A 3 2.58 -66.28 22.05
CA GLY A 3 1.73 -66.46 20.85
C GLY A 3 0.24 -66.62 21.22
N LEU A 4 -0.65 -66.57 20.21
CA LEU A 4 -2.13 -66.74 20.31
C LEU A 4 -2.84 -65.60 21.07
N PHE A 5 -4.09 -65.21 20.82
CA PHE A 5 -5.21 -65.67 19.95
C PHE A 5 -5.83 -64.40 19.26
N ASP A 6 -6.92 -64.35 18.46
CA ASP A 6 -7.98 -65.32 18.10
C ASP A 6 -8.63 -65.04 16.69
N SER A 7 -9.82 -65.62 16.46
CA SER A 7 -10.88 -65.41 15.44
C SER A 7 -11.35 -63.96 15.13
N GLU A 8 -12.18 -63.62 14.13
CA GLU A 8 -12.87 -64.20 12.93
C GLU A 8 -13.34 -62.98 12.08
N ALA A 9 -13.81 -62.96 10.82
CA ALA A 9 -14.14 -63.89 9.71
C ALA A 9 -13.81 -63.11 8.37
N GLU A 10 -13.71 -63.63 7.14
CA GLU A 10 -14.54 -64.50 6.28
C GLU A 10 -15.88 -63.86 5.78
N GLU A 11 -16.26 -63.91 4.49
CA GLU A 11 -15.69 -64.66 3.37
C GLU A 11 -15.74 -63.96 1.98
N SER A 12 -14.73 -64.31 1.18
CA SER A 12 -14.62 -64.45 -0.29
C SER A 12 -15.61 -63.82 -1.29
N GLY A 13 -15.04 -63.42 -2.43
CA GLY A 13 -15.68 -63.48 -3.74
C GLY A 13 -14.63 -63.75 -4.82
N GLU A 14 -14.95 -64.55 -5.83
CA GLU A 14 -14.30 -64.61 -7.14
C GLU A 14 -15.09 -65.59 -8.05
N ASP A 15 -15.39 -65.21 -9.28
CA ASP A 15 -15.10 -66.06 -10.45
C ASP A 15 -15.13 -65.25 -11.76
N ILE A 16 -14.52 -65.80 -12.82
CA ILE A 16 -14.07 -65.05 -14.00
C ILE A 16 -14.82 -65.47 -15.28
N ALA A 17 -15.29 -64.50 -16.07
CA ALA A 17 -15.49 -64.69 -17.52
C ALA A 17 -15.49 -63.36 -18.30
N SER A 18 -14.71 -63.31 -19.38
CA SER A 18 -14.79 -62.27 -20.42
C SER A 18 -15.67 -62.75 -21.59
N GLY A 19 -16.51 -61.88 -22.14
CA GLY A 19 -17.27 -62.15 -23.36
C GLY A 19 -17.63 -60.86 -24.09
N SER A 20 -17.15 -60.71 -25.33
CA SER A 20 -17.44 -59.59 -26.22
C SER A 20 -17.70 -60.13 -27.62
N GLU A 21 -18.90 -59.90 -28.14
CA GLU A 21 -19.27 -60.05 -29.56
C GLU A 21 -20.44 -59.09 -29.85
N GLU A 22 -20.65 -58.77 -31.12
CA GLU A 22 -21.36 -57.57 -31.58
C GLU A 22 -22.78 -57.89 -32.11
N ASP A 23 -23.42 -56.93 -32.79
CA ASP A 23 -24.56 -57.06 -33.72
C ASP A 23 -25.98 -57.37 -33.17
N VAL A 24 -27.09 -56.85 -33.74
CA VAL A 24 -27.34 -55.63 -34.58
C VAL A 24 -28.88 -55.39 -34.70
N GLU A 25 -29.33 -54.13 -34.92
CA GLU A 25 -30.68 -53.71 -35.43
C GLU A 25 -31.93 -54.13 -34.59
N GLU A 26 -33.15 -53.55 -34.69
CA GLU A 26 -33.70 -52.42 -35.47
C GLU A 26 -34.89 -51.75 -34.70
N ASP A 27 -35.28 -50.55 -35.16
CA ASP A 27 -36.45 -49.67 -34.91
C ASP A 27 -37.71 -50.15 -34.12
N GLU A 28 -38.32 -49.19 -33.39
CA GLU A 28 -39.63 -48.60 -33.78
C GLU A 28 -39.88 -47.22 -33.12
N GLU A 29 -40.70 -46.37 -33.75
CA GLU A 29 -41.01 -44.99 -33.33
C GLU A 29 -42.08 -44.92 -32.20
N ILE A 30 -42.27 -43.74 -31.59
CA ILE A 30 -43.60 -43.08 -31.53
C ILE A 30 -43.52 -41.60 -31.09
N ALA A 31 -44.30 -40.77 -31.80
CA ALA A 31 -44.78 -39.40 -31.56
C ALA A 31 -44.11 -38.48 -30.52
N ARG A 32 -43.78 -37.26 -30.98
CA ARG A 32 -43.91 -36.02 -30.18
C ARG A 32 -45.34 -35.50 -30.34
N GLU A 33 -45.90 -34.89 -29.28
CA GLU A 33 -46.96 -33.89 -29.39
C GLU A 33 -46.57 -32.66 -28.55
N GLU A 34 -47.00 -31.48 -28.97
CA GLU A 34 -46.66 -30.18 -28.40
C GLU A 34 -47.93 -29.54 -27.82
N GLU A 35 -47.90 -29.02 -26.58
CA GLU A 35 -48.95 -28.13 -26.06
C GLU A 35 -48.36 -26.77 -25.65
N GLU A 36 -48.26 -25.92 -26.66
CA GLU A 36 -48.68 -24.51 -26.68
C GLU A 36 -48.83 -23.79 -25.31
N THR A 37 -47.79 -23.06 -24.89
CA THR A 37 -47.91 -22.05 -23.82
C THR A 37 -48.62 -20.80 -24.34
N THR A 38 -49.81 -20.51 -23.82
CA THR A 38 -50.54 -19.26 -24.12
C THR A 38 -50.20 -18.16 -23.13
N ALA A 39 -49.95 -16.94 -23.65
CA ALA A 39 -49.57 -15.79 -22.84
C ALA A 39 -50.80 -15.07 -22.24
N ILE A 40 -50.61 -14.51 -21.05
CA ILE A 40 -51.42 -13.40 -20.52
C ILE A 40 -50.43 -12.38 -19.95
N ASP A 41 -50.01 -11.43 -20.78
CA ASP A 41 -49.49 -10.15 -20.32
C ASP A 41 -50.68 -9.22 -20.05
N ASP A 42 -50.75 -8.66 -18.84
CA ASP A 42 -51.22 -7.29 -18.60
C ASP A 42 -50.85 -6.87 -17.17
N ALA A 43 -50.50 -5.59 -16.98
CA ALA A 43 -50.12 -4.94 -15.72
C ALA A 43 -48.82 -5.43 -15.02
N ASN A 44 -47.66 -4.89 -15.44
CA ASN A 44 -46.44 -4.88 -14.62
C ASN A 44 -45.58 -3.60 -14.82
N ASP A 45 -46.25 -2.47 -15.06
CA ASP A 45 -45.68 -1.21 -15.59
C ASP A 45 -45.33 -0.17 -14.49
N ILE A 46 -44.69 -0.63 -13.40
CA ILE A 46 -44.32 0.22 -12.24
C ILE A 46 -42.89 -0.02 -11.71
N ILE A 47 -42.22 -1.13 -12.04
CA ILE A 47 -40.92 -1.49 -11.44
C ILE A 47 -39.89 -1.87 -12.52
N ASN A 48 -39.17 -0.88 -13.04
CA ASN A 48 -37.74 -1.04 -13.39
C ASN A 48 -37.03 0.32 -13.50
N ASP A 49 -36.06 0.55 -12.62
CA ASP A 49 -35.18 1.74 -12.61
C ASP A 49 -33.72 1.23 -12.54
N GLU A 50 -33.18 0.76 -13.67
CA GLU A 50 -31.74 0.60 -13.87
C GLU A 50 -31.37 0.67 -15.37
N GLU A 51 -30.08 0.86 -15.65
CA GLU A 51 -29.59 1.57 -16.85
C GLU A 51 -29.54 0.72 -18.14
N SER A 52 -29.54 1.40 -19.30
CA SER A 52 -29.41 0.77 -20.63
C SER A 52 -28.43 1.55 -21.53
N GLU A 53 -27.40 0.86 -22.01
CA GLU A 53 -26.48 1.33 -23.07
C GLU A 53 -26.57 0.44 -24.32
N GLY A 54 -26.74 1.05 -25.50
CA GLY A 54 -26.15 0.58 -26.78
C GLY A 54 -26.94 -0.33 -27.74
N GLY A 55 -27.19 0.17 -28.98
CA GLY A 55 -27.45 -0.62 -30.22
C GLY A 55 -28.92 -0.99 -30.53
N GLU A 56 -29.34 -1.43 -31.73
CA GLU A 56 -28.82 -1.41 -33.14
C GLU A 56 -30.09 -1.59 -34.05
N ASP A 57 -30.34 -0.98 -35.22
CA ASP A 57 -29.86 0.28 -35.86
C ASP A 57 -30.92 0.76 -36.93
N ASP A 58 -30.63 0.79 -38.23
CA ASP A 58 -31.48 0.89 -39.47
C ASP A 58 -32.40 2.14 -39.78
N ASP A 59 -31.91 3.00 -40.69
CA ASP A 59 -32.53 3.79 -41.82
C ASP A 59 -33.87 4.58 -41.64
N ASP A 60 -33.99 5.89 -41.98
CA ASP A 60 -33.82 6.48 -43.33
C ASP A 60 -33.74 8.06 -43.39
N GLU A 61 -33.14 8.60 -44.46
CA GLU A 61 -33.16 9.97 -45.10
C GLU A 61 -33.20 11.35 -44.34
N ASP A 62 -32.02 12.01 -44.30
CA ASP A 62 -31.67 13.41 -44.77
C ASP A 62 -32.01 14.75 -44.01
N GLU A 63 -31.23 15.78 -44.37
CA GLU A 63 -31.22 17.25 -44.06
C GLU A 63 -30.91 17.78 -42.63
N GLY A 64 -29.87 18.64 -42.51
CA GLY A 64 -29.81 19.74 -41.51
C GLY A 64 -28.47 20.02 -40.79
N GLU A 65 -27.76 21.10 -41.15
CA GLU A 65 -26.53 21.53 -40.46
C GLU A 65 -26.78 22.22 -39.11
N SER A 66 -26.04 21.84 -38.05
CA SER A 66 -25.42 22.83 -37.14
C SER A 66 -24.25 22.23 -36.34
N SER A 67 -23.11 22.92 -36.29
CA SER A 67 -21.92 22.47 -35.56
C SER A 67 -21.67 23.30 -34.30
N ARG A 68 -21.51 22.64 -33.15
CA ARG A 68 -21.05 23.26 -31.89
C ARG A 68 -19.81 22.55 -31.38
N SER A 69 -18.65 23.18 -31.60
CA SER A 69 -17.36 22.71 -31.10
C SER A 69 -17.36 22.61 -29.58
N ARG A 70 -17.12 21.41 -29.04
CA ARG A 70 -16.82 21.20 -27.62
C ARG A 70 -15.35 21.50 -27.39
N LYS A 71 -15.07 22.61 -26.70
CA LYS A 71 -13.73 22.95 -26.23
C LYS A 71 -13.31 21.93 -25.16
N ARG A 72 -12.19 21.23 -25.36
CA ARG A 72 -11.57 20.45 -24.26
C ARG A 72 -11.25 21.42 -23.12
N LYS A 73 -11.43 20.92 -21.90
CA LYS A 73 -10.99 21.52 -20.66
C LYS A 73 -10.06 20.48 -20.04
N ASP A 74 -8.84 20.88 -19.70
CA ASP A 74 -7.92 19.99 -18.99
C ASP A 74 -8.50 19.71 -17.59
N PHE A 75 -8.28 18.48 -17.09
CA PHE A 75 -8.74 18.09 -15.77
C PHE A 75 -7.83 18.73 -14.71
N ASP A 76 -8.47 19.18 -13.64
CA ASP A 76 -7.85 19.76 -12.45
C ASP A 76 -8.22 18.77 -11.34
N ASP A 77 -7.34 17.80 -11.07
CA ASP A 77 -7.63 16.57 -10.28
C ASP A 77 -7.72 16.86 -8.76
N ALA A 78 -8.43 17.92 -8.41
CA ALA A 78 -8.81 18.25 -7.05
C ALA A 78 -10.08 17.45 -6.67
N VAL A 79 -9.90 16.41 -5.86
CA VAL A 79 -10.98 15.68 -5.18
C VAL A 79 -11.82 16.67 -4.36
N ASP A 80 -13.14 16.65 -4.52
CA ASP A 80 -14.05 17.61 -3.89
C ASP A 80 -14.14 17.40 -2.36
N GLU A 81 -14.51 18.44 -1.60
CA GLU A 81 -14.62 18.35 -0.13
C GLU A 81 -15.63 17.27 0.33
N GLU A 82 -16.65 16.95 -0.49
CA GLU A 82 -17.68 15.92 -0.22
C GLU A 82 -17.13 14.49 -0.48
N ASP A 83 -16.15 14.32 -1.38
CA ASP A 83 -15.43 13.06 -1.59
C ASP A 83 -14.32 12.86 -0.55
N LEU A 84 -13.65 13.94 -0.11
CA LEU A 84 -12.69 13.88 1.00
C LEU A 84 -13.37 13.49 2.32
N ASP A 85 -14.53 14.10 2.66
CA ASP A 85 -15.35 13.68 3.81
C ASP A 85 -15.73 12.18 3.72
N LEU A 86 -16.03 11.67 2.52
CA LEU A 86 -16.36 10.25 2.29
C LEU A 86 -15.14 9.33 2.42
N ILE A 87 -13.94 9.77 2.05
CA ILE A 87 -12.68 9.03 2.26
C ILE A 87 -12.32 9.04 3.76
N GLU A 88 -12.53 10.15 4.47
CA GLU A 88 -12.38 10.23 5.93
C GLU A 88 -13.34 9.24 6.65
N GLU A 89 -14.61 9.14 6.23
CA GLU A 89 -15.56 8.13 6.76
C GLU A 89 -15.12 6.68 6.45
N ASN A 90 -14.61 6.42 5.24
CA ASN A 90 -14.22 5.07 4.82
C ASN A 90 -12.86 4.59 5.36
N LEU A 91 -11.89 5.49 5.58
CA LEU A 91 -10.56 5.17 6.13
C LEU A 91 -10.48 5.35 7.66
N GLY A 92 -11.29 6.24 8.24
CA GLY A 92 -11.21 6.62 9.66
C GLY A 92 -9.98 7.48 9.99
N ILE A 93 -9.39 8.12 8.98
CA ILE A 93 -8.20 8.98 9.04
C ILE A 93 -8.65 10.40 8.70
N ASN A 94 -8.19 11.41 9.45
CA ASN A 94 -8.47 12.82 9.19
C ASN A 94 -7.51 13.34 8.10
N LEU A 95 -8.01 13.84 6.97
CA LEU A 95 -7.18 14.22 5.82
C LEU A 95 -6.72 15.67 5.93
N ASP A 96 -5.48 15.93 5.49
CA ASP A 96 -4.84 17.24 5.68
C ASP A 96 -5.38 18.26 4.66
N ARG A 97 -6.48 18.94 5.02
CA ARG A 97 -7.27 19.80 4.12
C ARG A 97 -6.49 21.04 3.68
N LYS A 98 -5.68 20.91 2.61
CA LYS A 98 -4.81 21.94 1.98
C LYS A 98 -5.62 23.20 1.57
N ARG A 99 -5.84 24.12 2.52
CA ARG A 99 -6.67 25.34 2.37
C ARG A 99 -6.09 26.35 1.36
N TYR A 100 -6.51 26.24 0.09
CA TYR A 100 -6.24 27.22 -0.97
C TYR A 100 -6.66 28.64 -0.57
N LYS A 101 -5.68 29.54 -0.40
CA LYS A 101 -5.90 30.97 -0.09
C LYS A 101 -6.47 31.70 -1.32
N ARG A 102 -7.79 31.61 -1.52
CA ARG A 102 -8.54 32.29 -2.59
C ARG A 102 -8.12 33.76 -2.72
N LEU A 103 -7.58 34.14 -3.88
CA LEU A 103 -7.22 35.53 -4.19
C LEU A 103 -8.45 36.44 -4.03
N LYS A 104 -8.27 37.58 -3.37
CA LYS A 104 -9.31 38.61 -3.28
C LYS A 104 -9.55 39.23 -4.66
N LYS A 105 -10.67 38.89 -5.30
CA LYS A 105 -11.23 39.72 -6.37
C LYS A 105 -11.47 41.13 -5.83
N LEU A 106 -10.90 42.13 -6.50
CA LEU A 106 -11.28 43.52 -6.32
C LEU A 106 -12.74 43.71 -6.78
N LYS A 107 -13.46 44.63 -6.14
CA LYS A 107 -14.79 45.05 -6.60
C LYS A 107 -14.65 46.05 -7.74
N PRO A 108 -15.60 46.08 -8.70
CA PRO A 108 -15.73 47.22 -9.62
C PRO A 108 -16.24 48.46 -8.87
N ILE A 109 -16.04 49.62 -9.49
CA ILE A 109 -16.78 50.86 -9.22
C ILE A 109 -17.35 51.30 -10.57
N ASP A 110 -18.67 51.49 -10.61
CA ASP A 110 -19.40 51.96 -11.80
C ASP A 110 -19.52 53.49 -11.81
N SER A 111 -19.35 54.08 -13.00
CA SER A 111 -20.03 55.29 -13.51
C SER A 111 -19.38 55.64 -14.86
N ASP A 112 -19.95 55.37 -16.04
CA ASP A 112 -21.23 55.79 -16.65
C ASP A 112 -21.11 57.09 -17.49
N GLU A 113 -21.99 57.20 -18.49
CA GLU A 113 -22.18 58.30 -19.46
C GLU A 113 -21.04 58.46 -20.51
N GLU A 114 -21.22 58.01 -21.77
CA GLU A 114 -21.95 58.66 -22.91
C GLU A 114 -21.03 59.60 -23.75
N ASP A 115 -21.00 59.60 -25.09
CA ASP A 115 -21.62 58.73 -26.13
C ASP A 115 -20.92 58.95 -27.51
N ASP A 116 -21.48 58.38 -28.59
CA ASP A 116 -21.45 58.84 -30.01
C ASP A 116 -20.28 58.46 -30.97
N ASP A 117 -20.55 57.45 -31.81
CA ASP A 117 -20.51 57.47 -33.29
C ASP A 117 -19.20 57.82 -34.08
N ARG A 118 -18.43 56.79 -34.53
CA ARG A 118 -18.36 56.40 -35.98
C ARG A 118 -17.37 55.29 -36.38
N ALA A 119 -17.75 54.57 -37.44
CA ALA A 119 -16.99 53.51 -38.10
C ALA A 119 -15.87 54.00 -39.04
N SER A 120 -14.85 53.16 -39.29
CA SER A 120 -14.70 52.46 -40.59
C SER A 120 -13.42 51.59 -40.73
N VAL A 121 -13.45 50.67 -41.71
CA VAL A 121 -12.33 49.92 -42.34
C VAL A 121 -11.48 48.94 -41.48
N GLY A 122 -11.91 47.67 -41.43
CA GLY A 122 -11.31 46.62 -42.28
C GLY A 122 -9.95 45.96 -41.94
N GLY A 123 -10.01 44.69 -41.52
CA GLY A 123 -9.41 43.58 -42.29
C GLY A 123 -8.03 43.01 -41.89
N HIS A 124 -8.06 41.75 -41.41
CA HIS A 124 -6.98 40.73 -41.46
C HIS A 124 -5.69 41.01 -40.65
N SER A 125 -4.93 40.00 -40.20
CA SER A 125 -5.11 38.53 -40.14
C SER A 125 -4.47 37.98 -38.86
N ALA A 126 -4.76 36.71 -38.51
CA ALA A 126 -3.84 35.94 -37.67
C ALA A 126 -2.70 35.41 -38.56
N ASP A 127 -1.48 35.27 -38.01
CA ASP A 127 -0.44 34.27 -38.37
C ASP A 127 0.86 34.55 -37.58
N GLU A 128 0.84 34.33 -36.26
CA GLU A 128 2.03 34.47 -35.37
C GLU A 128 2.24 33.24 -34.48
N ARG A 129 2.22 32.03 -35.09
CA ARG A 129 2.57 30.78 -34.37
C ARG A 129 3.29 29.71 -35.18
N GLU A 130 3.80 30.04 -36.36
CA GLU A 130 4.51 29.11 -37.26
C GLU A 130 5.92 29.63 -37.65
N ALA A 131 6.55 30.41 -36.77
CA ALA A 131 7.79 31.17 -37.07
C ALA A 131 8.96 30.97 -36.08
N LEU A 132 8.91 29.97 -35.19
CA LEU A 132 9.96 29.66 -34.21
C LEU A 132 10.23 28.14 -34.07
N ALA A 133 10.18 27.42 -35.21
CA ALA A 133 10.34 25.95 -35.25
C ALA A 133 11.31 25.44 -36.34
N HIS A 134 12.09 26.33 -36.97
CA HIS A 134 13.04 25.99 -38.03
C HIS A 134 14.31 26.89 -38.00
N GLU A 135 15.10 26.81 -36.92
CA GLU A 135 16.44 27.44 -36.90
C GLU A 135 17.50 26.68 -36.06
N LEU A 136 17.25 25.41 -35.70
CA LEU A 136 18.29 24.49 -35.20
C LEU A 136 18.30 23.20 -36.05
N PHE A 137 19.50 22.77 -36.43
CA PHE A 137 19.85 21.56 -37.20
C PHE A 137 19.45 21.51 -38.69
N GLU A 138 20.39 21.93 -39.55
CA GLU A 138 20.82 21.13 -40.71
C GLU A 138 22.30 21.45 -41.02
N ASP A 139 23.13 20.41 -41.18
CA ASP A 139 24.58 20.49 -41.43
C ASP A 139 24.90 20.36 -42.95
N ASP A 140 26.09 20.81 -43.42
CA ASP A 140 27.26 19.90 -43.63
C ASP A 140 28.50 20.55 -44.34
N ASP A 141 29.62 19.80 -44.26
CA ASP A 141 30.80 19.73 -45.16
C ASP A 141 31.91 20.82 -45.25
N MET A 142 33.02 20.52 -44.54
CA MET A 142 34.41 20.36 -45.07
C MET A 142 35.37 21.55 -45.36
N GLU A 143 36.40 21.73 -44.50
CA GLU A 143 37.84 21.39 -44.78
C GLU A 143 38.75 21.58 -43.52
N GLN A 144 39.97 21.02 -43.50
CA GLN A 144 41.01 21.15 -42.44
C GLN A 144 42.43 21.33 -43.07
N PRO A 145 43.58 21.50 -42.34
CA PRO A 145 43.90 21.84 -40.93
C PRO A 145 44.94 23.03 -40.89
N PRO A 146 46.00 23.13 -40.02
CA PRO A 146 46.23 22.78 -38.60
C PRO A 146 46.83 23.95 -37.72
N ARG A 147 46.92 23.73 -36.39
CA ARG A 147 47.86 24.33 -35.39
C ARG A 147 47.84 25.84 -35.07
N ALA A 148 47.72 26.14 -33.76
CA ALA A 148 48.78 26.80 -32.98
C ALA A 148 48.62 26.50 -31.46
N VAL A 149 49.68 26.68 -30.67
CA VAL A 149 49.66 26.59 -29.19
C VAL A 149 50.07 27.95 -28.62
N SER A 150 49.41 28.40 -27.55
CA SER A 150 49.85 29.51 -26.70
C SER A 150 49.75 29.11 -25.21
N VAL A 151 50.61 29.69 -24.37
CA VAL A 151 50.92 29.21 -23.00
C VAL A 151 51.08 30.40 -22.05
N THR A 152 51.13 30.14 -20.74
CA THR A 152 51.57 31.00 -19.61
C THR A 152 50.49 31.90 -18.98
N PRO A 153 50.64 32.28 -17.69
CA PRO A 153 51.72 31.96 -16.73
C PRO A 153 51.27 31.09 -15.53
N VAL A 154 52.26 30.71 -14.72
CA VAL A 154 52.14 30.02 -13.41
C VAL A 154 53.05 30.76 -12.42
N GLU A 155 52.88 30.49 -11.11
CA GLU A 155 53.73 30.92 -9.98
C GLU A 155 53.55 32.36 -9.44
N PRO A 156 53.86 32.61 -8.14
CA PRO A 156 54.55 31.73 -7.18
C PRO A 156 53.73 31.24 -5.97
N VAL A 157 54.29 30.23 -5.31
CA VAL A 157 53.96 29.78 -3.94
C VAL A 157 55.03 30.35 -3.00
N GLU A 158 54.66 30.74 -1.78
CA GLU A 158 55.63 31.00 -0.69
C GLU A 158 55.30 30.15 0.54
N ASP A 159 56.30 29.43 1.04
CA ASP A 159 56.25 28.66 2.29
C ASP A 159 56.33 29.56 3.52
N GLN A 160 55.68 29.17 4.62
CA GLN A 160 56.39 29.18 5.91
C GLN A 160 55.82 28.24 6.99
N TYR A 161 56.73 27.82 7.86
CA TYR A 161 56.59 26.70 8.80
C TYR A 161 55.78 27.01 10.07
N ALA A 162 55.02 25.98 10.47
CA ALA A 162 54.82 25.43 11.81
C ALA A 162 55.21 26.23 13.07
N VAL A 163 54.31 26.20 14.06
CA VAL A 163 54.64 26.00 15.48
C VAL A 163 53.68 24.94 16.05
N LEU A 164 54.21 23.97 16.80
CA LEU A 164 53.45 23.13 17.72
C LEU A 164 53.36 23.83 19.08
N ASP A 165 52.20 23.81 19.73
CA ASP A 165 52.12 23.93 21.18
C ASP A 165 51.14 22.88 21.70
N ASP A 166 51.40 22.36 22.90
CA ASP A 166 50.92 21.07 23.36
C ASP A 166 50.58 21.13 24.85
N SER A 167 49.30 20.93 25.20
CA SER A 167 48.85 20.97 26.59
C SER A 167 47.60 20.11 26.81
N GLU A 168 47.81 18.90 27.34
CA GLU A 168 46.76 18.06 27.91
C GLU A 168 46.10 18.75 29.12
N SER A 169 44.79 18.56 29.28
CA SER A 169 44.17 18.49 30.60
C SER A 169 42.90 17.64 30.54
N GLU A 170 42.83 16.62 31.38
CA GLU A 170 41.57 15.98 31.78
C GLU A 170 40.76 16.95 32.67
N GLY A 171 39.46 16.71 32.88
CA GLY A 171 38.71 17.34 33.98
C GLY A 171 37.24 17.69 33.74
N GLU A 172 36.37 16.72 34.02
CA GLU A 172 35.07 16.83 34.75
C GLU A 172 33.94 17.78 34.26
N ASP A 173 32.70 17.31 34.42
CA ASP A 173 31.48 18.13 34.34
C ASP A 173 31.43 19.15 35.50
N ASP A 174 30.93 20.37 35.25
CA ASP A 174 30.50 21.26 36.33
C ASP A 174 29.18 21.99 35.98
N PHE A 175 28.13 21.66 36.72
CA PHE A 175 26.74 22.08 36.47
C PHE A 175 26.39 23.27 37.36
N ILE A 176 26.49 24.49 36.81
CA ILE A 176 26.35 25.73 37.59
C ILE A 176 24.87 26.04 37.90
N VAL A 177 24.49 25.83 39.16
CA VAL A 177 23.31 26.40 39.83
C VAL A 177 23.74 27.45 40.86
N ASP A 178 22.84 28.38 41.20
CA ASP A 178 23.05 29.37 42.25
C ASP A 178 22.63 28.88 43.66
N ASP A 179 22.92 29.67 44.69
CA ASP A 179 22.64 29.35 46.10
C ASP A 179 21.12 29.21 46.43
N GLU A 180 20.22 29.52 45.48
CA GLU A 180 18.76 29.28 45.58
C GLU A 180 18.27 28.19 44.59
N ASN A 181 19.22 27.44 44.00
CA ASN A 181 19.03 26.20 43.26
C ASN A 181 18.22 26.34 41.95
N GLN A 182 18.35 27.48 41.24
CA GLN A 182 17.70 27.72 39.94
C GLN A 182 18.71 27.87 38.78
N PRO A 183 18.36 27.45 37.54
CA PRO A 183 19.27 27.52 36.40
C PRO A 183 19.32 28.93 35.78
N VAL A 184 20.52 29.51 35.69
CA VAL A 184 20.76 30.88 35.22
C VAL A 184 20.61 31.00 33.69
N ARG A 185 19.66 31.81 33.22
CA ARG A 185 19.47 32.12 31.79
C ARG A 185 20.32 33.32 31.33
N GLU A 186 21.51 33.05 30.78
CA GLU A 186 22.28 34.07 30.06
C GLU A 186 21.59 34.53 28.75
N ARG A 187 21.71 35.83 28.44
CA ARG A 187 21.22 36.42 27.18
C ARG A 187 22.39 36.68 26.22
N SER A 188 22.67 35.73 25.33
CA SER A 188 23.75 35.90 24.34
C SER A 188 23.43 37.03 23.34
N ARG A 189 24.44 37.87 23.07
CA ARG A 189 24.35 38.96 22.09
C ARG A 189 24.77 38.45 20.72
N LYS A 190 23.82 38.13 19.83
CA LYS A 190 24.14 37.82 18.42
C LYS A 190 24.77 39.04 17.73
N LYS A 191 26.07 38.96 17.42
CA LYS A 191 26.71 39.76 16.37
C LYS A 191 26.00 39.47 15.04
N GLY A 192 25.90 40.48 14.17
CA GLY A 192 25.26 40.33 12.85
C GLY A 192 26.13 39.55 11.87
N GLY A 193 26.04 38.22 11.88
CA GLY A 193 26.41 37.38 10.74
C GLY A 193 25.29 37.38 9.69
N LYS A 194 25.64 37.30 8.39
CA LYS A 194 24.66 37.04 7.34
C LYS A 194 24.10 35.63 7.56
N VAL A 195 22.78 35.49 7.74
CA VAL A 195 22.13 34.18 7.64
C VAL A 195 22.05 33.83 6.16
N GLN A 196 23.01 33.03 5.72
CA GLN A 196 22.93 32.17 4.55
C GLN A 196 21.83 31.13 4.85
N ASP A 197 20.92 30.93 3.89
CA ASP A 197 19.76 30.09 4.15
C ASP A 197 20.16 28.62 4.04
N ARG A 198 20.04 27.88 5.15
CA ARG A 198 20.55 26.51 5.25
C ARG A 198 19.81 25.57 4.30
N ALA A 199 18.53 25.81 4.03
CA ALA A 199 17.76 25.02 3.06
C ALA A 199 18.27 25.22 1.62
N LEU A 200 18.73 26.42 1.26
CA LEU A 200 19.32 26.69 -0.06
C LEU A 200 20.70 26.04 -0.22
N GLN A 201 21.52 26.02 0.85
CA GLN A 201 22.78 25.28 0.83
C GLN A 201 22.54 23.78 0.70
N GLU A 202 21.61 23.22 1.47
CA GLU A 202 21.26 21.80 1.41
C GLU A 202 20.58 21.39 0.09
N ALA A 203 19.94 22.32 -0.63
CA ALA A 203 19.48 22.08 -2.01
C ALA A 203 20.64 22.07 -3.01
N GLN A 204 21.59 22.99 -2.89
CA GLN A 204 22.77 23.07 -3.77
C GLN A 204 23.63 21.79 -3.69
N ASP A 205 23.83 21.26 -2.48
CA ASP A 205 24.58 20.01 -2.26
C ASP A 205 23.86 18.76 -2.81
N ILE A 206 22.54 18.83 -3.04
CA ILE A 206 21.72 17.71 -3.55
C ILE A 206 21.57 17.75 -5.08
N PHE A 207 21.36 18.93 -5.67
CA PHE A 207 21.12 19.05 -7.11
C PHE A 207 22.39 19.04 -7.97
N GLY A 208 23.58 19.24 -7.39
CA GLY A 208 24.86 19.06 -8.10
C GLY A 208 25.11 20.04 -9.25
N LEU A 209 24.40 21.17 -9.27
CA LEU A 209 24.57 22.26 -10.24
C LEU A 209 25.47 23.34 -9.65
N ASP A 210 26.52 23.72 -10.39
CA ASP A 210 27.30 24.92 -10.11
C ASP A 210 26.43 26.16 -10.38
N PHE A 211 25.68 26.61 -9.37
CA PHE A 211 24.99 27.88 -9.40
C PHE A 211 26.00 29.02 -9.53
N ASP A 212 26.03 29.71 -10.68
CA ASP A 212 26.76 30.97 -10.81
C ASP A 212 26.10 32.03 -9.91
N TYR A 213 26.69 32.22 -8.72
CA TYR A 213 26.31 33.26 -7.78
C TYR A 213 26.32 34.66 -8.42
N GLY A 214 27.11 34.87 -9.49
CA GLY A 214 27.14 36.10 -10.28
C GLY A 214 25.89 36.35 -11.11
N GLU A 215 25.01 35.36 -11.33
CA GLU A 215 23.69 35.58 -11.93
C GLU A 215 22.63 35.90 -10.86
N PHE A 216 22.71 35.24 -9.70
CA PHE A 216 21.80 35.51 -8.57
C PHE A 216 22.06 36.88 -7.90
N GLU A 217 23.29 37.40 -7.94
CA GLU A 217 23.56 38.79 -7.55
C GLU A 217 23.13 39.83 -8.59
N LYS A 218 23.11 39.54 -9.90
CA LYS A 218 22.64 40.49 -10.94
C LYS A 218 21.19 40.89 -10.74
N PHE A 219 20.29 39.92 -10.52
CA PHE A 219 18.88 40.19 -10.17
C PHE A 219 18.69 40.96 -8.84
N GLY A 220 19.75 41.13 -8.03
CA GLY A 220 19.79 42.00 -6.86
C GLY A 220 20.52 43.34 -7.06
N GLN A 221 21.17 43.54 -8.22
CA GLN A 221 21.99 44.72 -8.55
C GLN A 221 21.41 45.57 -9.69
N GLU A 222 20.49 45.07 -10.51
CA GLU A 222 19.85 45.85 -11.61
C GLU A 222 19.08 47.11 -11.14
N ASP A 223 18.75 47.22 -9.86
CA ASP A 223 18.16 48.41 -9.22
C ASP A 223 19.21 49.45 -8.73
N TYR A 224 20.51 49.26 -9.01
CA TYR A 224 21.62 50.10 -8.52
C TYR A 224 22.68 50.46 -9.58
N SER A 225 22.24 51.01 -10.71
CA SER A 225 23.11 51.87 -11.54
C SER A 225 23.14 53.30 -10.97
N GLU A 226 24.32 53.80 -10.58
CA GLU A 226 24.53 55.24 -10.38
C GLU A 226 24.61 55.94 -11.75
N ASP A 227 23.67 56.83 -12.06
CA ASP A 227 23.85 57.98 -12.97
C ASP A 227 22.77 59.06 -12.70
N GLU A 228 22.96 60.27 -13.21
CA GLU A 228 22.48 61.51 -12.57
C GLU A 228 21.19 62.16 -13.14
N GLU A 229 20.61 63.08 -12.34
CA GLU A 229 19.75 64.23 -12.68
C GLU A 229 18.51 64.07 -13.61
N ALA A 230 17.32 64.19 -13.01
CA ALA A 230 16.22 65.05 -13.51
C ALA A 230 15.25 65.43 -12.37
N ASP A 231 14.83 66.71 -12.30
CA ASP A 231 13.76 67.16 -11.41
C ASP A 231 12.37 66.80 -11.96
N GLU A 232 11.42 66.48 -11.07
CA GLU A 232 10.12 67.15 -11.12
C GLU A 232 9.50 67.27 -9.72
N TYR A 233 8.86 68.41 -9.44
CA TYR A 233 8.24 68.74 -8.15
C TYR A 233 6.72 68.64 -8.25
N GLU A 234 6.07 67.76 -7.49
CA GLU A 234 4.65 67.90 -7.15
C GLU A 234 4.49 68.40 -5.71
N GLU A 235 4.31 69.72 -5.56
CA GLU A 235 3.85 70.34 -4.30
C GLU A 235 2.32 70.21 -4.17
N GLU A 236 1.83 69.09 -3.62
CA GLU A 236 0.42 69.03 -3.19
C GLU A 236 0.25 69.68 -1.80
N TYR A 237 -0.18 70.94 -1.81
CA TYR A 237 -0.59 71.66 -0.59
C TYR A 237 -1.99 71.19 -0.13
N SER A 238 -2.06 70.63 1.08
CA SER A 238 -3.31 70.41 1.81
C SER A 238 -3.17 70.91 3.25
N ASP A 239 -4.18 71.64 3.73
CA ASP A 239 -4.16 72.37 4.99
C ASP A 239 -4.47 71.50 6.23
N GLU A 240 -4.15 72.07 7.40
CA GLU A 240 -4.55 71.70 8.78
C GLU A 240 -4.06 70.36 9.41
N GLU A 241 -3.23 70.53 10.44
CA GLU A 241 -3.00 69.67 11.63
C GLU A 241 -2.97 68.12 11.49
N GLY A 242 -1.82 67.56 11.08
CA GLY A 242 -1.53 66.12 11.23
C GLY A 242 -0.03 65.76 11.27
N GLN A 243 0.39 64.91 12.22
CA GLN A 243 1.78 64.45 12.29
C GLN A 243 2.12 63.43 11.19
N PRO A 244 3.28 63.56 10.49
CA PRO A 244 3.69 62.61 9.46
C PRO A 244 4.14 61.27 10.05
N ARG A 245 3.27 60.25 9.95
CA ARG A 245 3.62 58.86 10.29
C ARG A 245 4.55 58.27 9.22
N ARG A 246 5.84 58.13 9.54
CA ARG A 246 6.81 57.37 8.73
C ARG A 246 6.32 55.93 8.50
N ARG A 247 5.83 55.62 7.29
CA ARG A 247 5.70 54.23 6.82
C ARG A 247 7.10 53.70 6.51
N ALA A 248 7.52 52.64 7.18
CA ALA A 248 8.71 51.91 6.78
C ALA A 248 8.46 51.22 5.44
N LYS A 249 9.41 51.32 4.49
CA LYS A 249 9.40 50.46 3.30
C LYS A 249 9.40 49.00 3.77
N LYS A 250 8.47 48.16 3.28
CA LYS A 250 8.59 46.72 3.45
C LYS A 250 9.93 46.30 2.83
N LYS A 251 10.77 45.58 3.58
CA LYS A 251 11.75 44.72 2.92
C LYS A 251 10.99 43.70 2.09
N THR A 252 11.42 43.49 0.86
CA THR A 252 11.13 42.24 0.15
C THR A 252 11.60 41.10 1.04
N SER A 253 10.70 40.14 1.33
CA SER A 253 11.12 38.87 1.90
C SER A 253 12.03 38.19 0.89
N LYS A 254 13.13 37.58 1.36
CA LYS A 254 13.83 36.59 0.54
C LYS A 254 12.79 35.54 0.13
N LYS A 255 12.80 35.13 -1.14
CA LYS A 255 12.07 33.93 -1.57
C LYS A 255 12.58 32.77 -0.71
N THR A 256 11.68 32.05 -0.07
CA THR A 256 11.97 30.81 0.65
C THR A 256 12.11 29.66 -0.35
N ILE A 257 12.60 28.50 0.08
CA ILE A 257 12.67 27.32 -0.80
C ILE A 257 11.28 26.91 -1.33
N PHE A 258 10.23 27.14 -0.52
CA PHE A 258 8.82 26.95 -0.84
C PHE A 258 8.25 27.96 -1.88
N ASP A 259 8.97 29.04 -2.17
CA ASP A 259 8.64 30.02 -3.22
C ASP A 259 9.41 29.75 -4.54
N VAL A 260 10.20 28.67 -4.60
CA VAL A 260 11.12 28.37 -5.72
C VAL A 260 10.88 26.98 -6.33
N TYR A 261 10.64 25.96 -5.50
CA TYR A 261 10.41 24.57 -5.94
C TYR A 261 8.93 24.18 -5.86
N GLU A 262 8.52 23.18 -6.63
CA GLU A 262 7.18 22.62 -6.51
C GLU A 262 7.04 21.81 -5.21
N PRO A 263 5.88 21.86 -4.50
CA PRO A 263 5.67 21.05 -3.30
C PRO A 263 5.93 19.55 -3.51
N SER A 264 5.68 19.00 -4.70
CA SER A 264 5.95 17.59 -5.02
C SER A 264 7.45 17.25 -5.07
N GLU A 265 8.31 18.20 -5.44
CA GLU A 265 9.77 18.06 -5.40
C GLU A 265 10.28 18.12 -3.96
N LEU A 266 9.69 19.01 -3.15
CA LEU A 266 10.02 19.13 -1.73
C LEU A 266 9.56 17.90 -0.93
N GLU A 267 8.40 17.32 -1.23
CA GLU A 267 7.93 16.05 -0.64
C GLU A 267 8.91 14.89 -0.99
N LYS A 268 9.35 14.79 -2.26
CA LYS A 268 10.33 13.77 -2.72
C LYS A 268 11.71 13.88 -2.04
N ILE A 269 12.23 15.08 -1.85
CA ILE A 269 13.55 15.33 -1.22
C ILE A 269 13.41 15.43 0.33
N HIS A 270 12.19 15.27 0.84
CA HIS A 270 11.81 15.40 2.24
C HIS A 270 12.22 16.75 2.85
N LEU A 271 11.93 17.86 2.17
CA LEU A 271 12.24 19.23 2.60
C LEU A 271 11.00 20.04 2.99
N THR A 272 9.85 19.39 3.22
CA THR A 272 8.64 20.06 3.72
C THR A 272 8.73 20.42 5.20
N ASP A 273 7.84 21.31 5.67
CA ASP A 273 7.71 21.62 7.10
C ASP A 273 7.39 20.35 7.93
N ARG A 274 6.52 19.45 7.43
CA ARG A 274 6.22 18.16 8.06
C ARG A 274 7.46 17.25 8.15
N ASP A 275 8.33 17.24 7.15
CA ASP A 275 9.59 16.47 7.22
C ASP A 275 10.55 17.05 8.26
N ASN A 276 10.52 18.38 8.48
CA ASN A 276 11.30 19.04 9.51
C ASN A 276 10.75 18.77 10.92
N GLU A 277 9.43 18.74 11.09
CA GLU A 277 8.78 18.26 12.31
C GLU A 277 9.17 16.80 12.60
N ILE A 278 9.16 15.92 11.59
CA ILE A 278 9.58 14.52 11.72
C ILE A 278 11.05 14.38 12.15
N ARG A 279 11.94 15.20 11.58
CA ARG A 279 13.36 15.27 11.99
C ARG A 279 13.50 15.61 13.47
N ILE A 280 12.82 16.68 13.92
CA ILE A 280 12.98 17.29 15.25
C ILE A 280 12.28 16.48 16.36
N THR A 281 11.14 15.86 16.07
CA THR A 281 10.34 15.14 17.06
C THR A 281 11.05 13.89 17.59
N ASP A 282 11.11 13.73 18.91
CA ASP A 282 11.81 12.62 19.59
C ASP A 282 10.93 11.35 19.66
N MET A 283 10.57 10.86 18.47
CA MET A 283 9.84 9.60 18.25
C MET A 283 10.41 8.95 16.98
N PRO A 284 10.51 7.61 16.87
CA PRO A 284 11.11 6.97 15.70
C PRO A 284 10.37 7.33 14.41
N GLU A 285 11.12 7.52 13.31
CA GLU A 285 10.53 7.96 12.04
C GLU A 285 9.44 7.00 11.53
N ARG A 286 9.57 5.68 11.75
CA ARG A 286 8.55 4.69 11.38
C ARG A 286 7.26 4.75 12.21
N PHE A 287 7.29 5.22 13.47
CA PHE A 287 6.05 5.51 14.23
C PHE A 287 5.36 6.79 13.72
N GLN A 288 6.14 7.80 13.29
CA GLN A 288 5.64 9.06 12.75
C GLN A 288 5.05 8.94 11.33
N LEU A 289 5.33 7.86 10.61
CA LEU A 289 4.90 7.59 9.24
C LEU A 289 3.80 6.52 9.11
N ARG A 290 3.27 6.00 10.24
CA ARG A 290 2.06 5.16 10.24
C ARG A 290 0.86 5.91 9.66
N GLU A 291 -0.09 5.18 9.08
CA GLU A 291 -1.38 5.74 8.67
C GLU A 291 -2.21 6.13 9.90
N ILE A 292 -2.13 5.32 10.96
CA ILE A 292 -2.83 5.55 12.22
C ILE A 292 -1.79 5.83 13.31
N ALA A 293 -1.75 7.09 13.75
CA ALA A 293 -0.83 7.55 14.78
C ALA A 293 -1.02 6.76 16.09
N SER A 294 0.06 6.11 16.54
CA SER A 294 0.10 5.32 17.78
C SER A 294 -0.12 6.22 19.00
N LYS A 295 -1.33 6.18 19.58
CA LYS A 295 -1.65 6.87 20.82
C LYS A 295 -1.23 6.01 22.03
N PRO A 296 -0.59 6.61 23.06
CA PRO A 296 -0.39 5.95 24.35
C PRO A 296 -1.71 5.35 24.89
N SER A 297 -1.59 4.26 25.62
CA SER A 297 -2.72 3.42 26.03
C SER A 297 -2.74 3.18 27.53
N GLU A 298 -3.95 3.10 28.10
CA GLU A 298 -4.16 2.68 29.48
C GLU A 298 -4.04 1.15 29.60
N ASP A 299 -3.54 0.65 30.74
CA ASP A 299 -3.26 -0.78 30.98
C ASP A 299 -4.41 -1.72 30.56
N GLY A 300 -5.66 -1.32 30.79
CA GLY A 300 -6.85 -2.11 30.44
C GLY A 300 -7.13 -2.23 28.94
N GLU A 301 -6.86 -1.18 28.14
CA GLU A 301 -7.00 -1.28 26.67
C GLU A 301 -5.92 -2.21 26.09
N LEU A 302 -4.74 -2.30 26.72
CA LEU A 302 -3.68 -3.21 26.32
C LEU A 302 -3.99 -4.68 26.63
N ASP A 303 -4.69 -4.98 27.73
CA ASP A 303 -5.16 -6.35 28.05
C ASP A 303 -6.17 -6.85 26.99
N ASP A 304 -7.17 -6.01 26.64
CA ASP A 304 -8.16 -6.31 25.59
C ASP A 304 -7.52 -6.44 24.20
N GLU A 305 -6.61 -5.52 23.85
CA GLU A 305 -5.85 -5.54 22.59
C GLU A 305 -5.01 -6.82 22.46
N ALA A 306 -4.30 -7.22 23.52
CA ALA A 306 -3.46 -8.40 23.49
C ALA A 306 -4.24 -9.69 23.27
N GLU A 307 -5.46 -9.81 23.84
CA GLU A 307 -6.33 -10.95 23.54
C GLU A 307 -6.91 -10.87 22.12
N TRP A 308 -7.30 -9.69 21.62
CA TRP A 308 -7.80 -9.54 20.25
C TRP A 308 -6.72 -9.89 19.21
N ILE A 309 -5.49 -9.38 19.37
CA ILE A 309 -4.35 -9.72 18.51
C ILE A 309 -4.03 -11.21 18.62
N TYR A 310 -4.03 -11.81 19.81
CA TYR A 310 -3.83 -13.25 19.96
C TYR A 310 -4.85 -14.07 19.15
N ARG A 311 -6.15 -13.74 19.24
CA ARG A 311 -7.21 -14.39 18.47
C ARG A 311 -7.04 -14.15 16.96
N GLN A 312 -7.02 -12.90 16.52
CA GLN A 312 -7.08 -12.56 15.09
C GLN A 312 -5.76 -12.78 14.33
N ALA A 313 -4.61 -12.58 14.98
CA ALA A 313 -3.32 -12.81 14.34
C ALA A 313 -2.88 -14.28 14.45
N PHE A 314 -3.11 -14.97 15.57
CA PHE A 314 -2.49 -16.29 15.85
C PHE A 314 -3.46 -17.47 15.96
N MET A 315 -4.79 -17.26 15.93
CA MET A 315 -5.78 -18.34 15.88
C MET A 315 -6.62 -18.36 14.59
N THR A 316 -6.92 -17.20 13.99
CA THR A 316 -7.68 -17.12 12.73
C THR A 316 -6.91 -17.76 11.57
N MET A 317 -7.50 -18.78 10.96
CA MET A 317 -6.99 -19.43 9.75
C MET A 317 -7.37 -18.63 8.49
N PRO A 318 -6.51 -18.61 7.44
CA PRO A 318 -6.92 -18.15 6.11
C PRO A 318 -8.01 -19.07 5.53
N VAL A 319 -8.86 -18.53 4.65
CA VAL A 319 -9.91 -19.30 3.97
C VAL A 319 -9.31 -20.17 2.86
N SER A 320 -8.27 -19.68 2.20
CA SER A 320 -7.47 -20.40 1.20
C SER A 320 -6.21 -21.03 1.80
N ASN A 321 -5.65 -22.05 1.15
CA ASN A 321 -4.45 -22.71 1.63
C ASN A 321 -3.19 -21.86 1.31
N GLN A 322 -2.59 -21.29 2.34
CA GLN A 322 -1.41 -20.42 2.24
C GLN A 322 -0.10 -21.12 2.66
N ASP A 323 -0.12 -22.43 2.88
CA ASP A 323 1.09 -23.20 3.20
C ASP A 323 2.00 -23.33 1.96
N PHE A 324 3.31 -23.17 2.16
CA PHE A 324 4.29 -23.17 1.08
C PHE A 324 5.32 -24.29 1.24
N GLN A 325 5.82 -24.79 0.12
CA GLN A 325 6.96 -25.72 0.08
C GLN A 325 8.14 -25.06 -0.64
N ASP A 326 9.17 -24.70 0.12
CA ASP A 326 10.43 -24.18 -0.40
C ASP A 326 11.48 -25.30 -0.41
N GLY A 327 11.62 -25.97 -1.55
CA GLY A 327 12.42 -27.19 -1.69
C GLY A 327 11.94 -28.30 -0.76
N ASP A 328 12.79 -28.73 0.17
CA ASP A 328 12.46 -29.75 1.19
C ASP A 328 11.78 -29.17 2.44
N LYS A 329 11.64 -27.83 2.56
CA LYS A 329 10.99 -27.18 3.72
C LYS A 329 9.50 -26.96 3.45
N PHE A 330 8.66 -27.69 4.15
CA PHE A 330 7.24 -27.31 4.31
C PHE A 330 7.13 -26.22 5.38
N ILE A 331 6.61 -25.04 5.01
CA ILE A 331 6.41 -23.90 5.88
C ILE A 331 4.91 -23.66 6.02
N GLN A 332 4.39 -23.97 7.21
CA GLN A 332 2.99 -23.71 7.56
C GLN A 332 2.75 -22.20 7.73
N SER A 333 1.67 -21.70 7.13
CA SER A 333 1.27 -20.28 7.14
C SER A 333 0.87 -19.75 8.51
N THR A 334 0.41 -20.65 9.39
CA THR A 334 -0.08 -20.35 10.74
C THR A 334 0.50 -21.34 11.75
N VAL A 335 1.48 -20.89 12.55
CA VAL A 335 1.89 -21.59 13.77
C VAL A 335 1.05 -21.05 14.92
N THR A 336 0.09 -21.85 15.40
CA THR A 336 -0.77 -21.47 16.52
C THR A 336 0.07 -21.29 17.78
N LYS A 337 -0.10 -20.15 18.45
CA LYS A 337 0.62 -19.81 19.68
C LYS A 337 -0.09 -20.40 20.90
N PRO A 338 0.64 -20.71 22.00
CA PRO A 338 0.00 -21.07 23.27
C PRO A 338 -0.66 -19.82 23.90
N PRO A 339 -1.70 -19.98 24.75
CA PRO A 339 -2.30 -18.85 25.47
C PRO A 339 -1.33 -18.08 26.40
N THR A 340 -0.16 -18.64 26.73
CA THR A 340 0.92 -17.91 27.43
C THR A 340 1.51 -16.78 26.60
N ALA A 341 1.21 -16.71 25.29
CA ALA A 341 1.59 -15.60 24.43
C ALA A 341 0.78 -14.32 24.68
N ILE A 342 -0.43 -14.38 25.25
CA ILE A 342 -1.27 -13.19 25.49
C ILE A 342 -0.53 -12.13 26.36
N PRO A 343 -0.01 -12.44 27.57
CA PRO A 343 0.76 -11.46 28.35
C PRO A 343 2.08 -11.05 27.66
N LYS A 344 2.63 -11.88 26.78
CA LYS A 344 3.84 -11.56 25.99
C LYS A 344 3.55 -10.53 24.89
N ILE A 345 2.39 -10.65 24.23
CA ILE A 345 1.86 -9.66 23.28
C ILE A 345 1.59 -8.35 24.02
N ARG A 346 0.96 -8.40 25.21
CA ARG A 346 0.70 -7.21 26.01
C ARG A 346 1.95 -6.41 26.37
N GLU A 347 2.99 -7.07 26.88
CA GLU A 347 4.23 -6.36 27.21
C GLU A 347 4.95 -5.86 25.94
N ALA A 348 4.83 -6.55 24.80
CA ALA A 348 5.30 -6.01 23.52
C ALA A 348 4.54 -4.73 23.11
N LEU A 349 3.21 -4.72 23.24
CA LEU A 349 2.38 -3.54 22.95
C LEU A 349 2.68 -2.36 23.89
N ASN A 350 2.91 -2.62 25.18
CA ASN A 350 3.35 -1.60 26.14
C ASN A 350 4.70 -0.99 25.73
N LEU A 351 5.67 -1.82 25.31
CA LEU A 351 6.96 -1.34 24.80
C LEU A 351 6.81 -0.55 23.49
N MET A 352 5.85 -0.89 22.63
CA MET A 352 5.57 -0.16 21.38
C MET A 352 4.78 1.14 21.60
N ARG A 353 3.54 1.08 22.12
CA ARG A 353 2.61 2.21 22.22
C ARG A 353 2.99 3.23 23.32
N ASN A 354 3.61 2.79 24.42
CA ASN A 354 3.90 3.65 25.58
C ASN A 354 5.39 4.01 25.74
N GLN A 355 6.31 3.25 25.14
CA GLN A 355 7.76 3.51 25.20
C GLN A 355 8.39 3.75 23.81
N PHE A 356 7.61 3.68 22.73
CA PHE A 356 8.04 3.89 21.34
C PHE A 356 9.25 3.04 20.91
N PHE A 357 9.41 1.85 21.49
CA PHE A 357 10.43 0.90 21.06
C PHE A 357 9.97 0.14 19.82
N GLU A 358 10.86 0.06 18.83
CA GLU A 358 10.60 -0.68 17.60
C GLU A 358 10.86 -2.19 17.75
N VAL A 359 10.26 -2.97 16.84
CA VAL A 359 10.34 -4.44 16.80
C VAL A 359 11.78 -4.99 16.95
N PRO A 360 12.82 -4.50 16.24
CA PRO A 360 14.18 -5.03 16.42
C PRO A 360 14.76 -4.71 17.81
N PHE A 361 14.45 -3.53 18.38
CA PHE A 361 14.93 -3.16 19.71
C PHE A 361 14.30 -4.06 20.78
N ILE A 362 13.00 -4.33 20.67
CA ILE A 362 12.29 -5.27 21.56
C ILE A 362 12.89 -6.68 21.44
N ALA A 363 13.07 -7.17 20.21
CA ALA A 363 13.61 -8.49 19.93
C ALA A 363 15.04 -8.72 20.46
N HIS A 364 15.90 -7.69 20.47
CA HIS A 364 17.29 -7.82 20.92
C HIS A 364 17.51 -7.45 22.39
N TYR A 365 16.87 -6.37 22.88
CA TYR A 365 17.18 -5.74 24.18
C TYR A 365 16.04 -5.84 25.22
N ARG A 366 14.89 -6.43 24.87
CA ARG A 366 13.77 -6.72 25.79
C ARG A 366 13.24 -8.14 25.65
N LYS A 367 14.05 -9.06 25.11
CA LYS A 367 13.62 -10.43 24.78
C LYS A 367 13.11 -11.21 25.98
N GLU A 368 13.60 -10.93 27.19
CA GLU A 368 13.10 -11.49 28.46
C GLU A 368 11.59 -11.23 28.69
N TYR A 369 11.05 -10.15 28.12
CA TYR A 369 9.62 -9.85 28.17
C TYR A 369 8.80 -10.65 27.15
N VAL A 370 9.37 -11.07 26.02
CA VAL A 370 8.63 -11.62 24.85
C VAL A 370 8.95 -13.08 24.48
N GLU A 371 10.17 -13.56 24.76
CA GLU A 371 10.57 -14.97 24.63
C GLU A 371 10.01 -15.83 25.80
N PRO A 372 9.81 -17.15 25.61
CA PRO A 372 10.03 -17.94 24.39
C PRO A 372 8.88 -17.91 23.36
N GLU A 373 7.73 -17.30 23.67
CA GLU A 373 6.54 -17.39 22.83
C GLU A 373 6.63 -16.59 21.51
N LEU A 374 7.26 -15.42 21.52
CA LEU A 374 7.31 -14.49 20.37
C LEU A 374 8.75 -14.34 19.83
N LYS A 375 8.88 -14.36 18.51
CA LYS A 375 10.08 -14.02 17.73
C LYS A 375 9.91 -12.67 17.04
N ILE A 376 10.96 -12.18 16.36
CA ILE A 376 10.92 -10.94 15.56
C ILE A 376 9.81 -10.95 14.48
N GLU A 377 9.57 -12.09 13.82
CA GLU A 377 8.44 -12.27 12.88
C GLU A 377 7.08 -12.09 13.55
N ASP A 378 6.92 -12.61 14.77
CA ASP A 378 5.67 -12.49 15.54
C ASP A 378 5.47 -11.05 16.05
N LEU A 379 6.55 -10.35 16.39
CA LEU A 379 6.52 -8.95 16.82
C LEU A 379 6.16 -7.99 15.67
N TRP A 380 6.62 -8.26 14.44
CA TRP A 380 6.11 -7.55 13.25
C TRP A 380 4.62 -7.84 13.02
N ARG A 381 4.16 -9.07 13.26
CA ARG A 381 2.72 -9.40 13.20
C ARG A 381 1.89 -8.72 14.29
N VAL A 382 2.45 -8.51 15.50
CA VAL A 382 1.81 -7.68 16.54
C VAL A 382 1.73 -6.22 16.10
N TRP A 383 2.82 -5.66 15.53
CA TRP A 383 2.85 -4.30 14.98
C TRP A 383 1.78 -4.08 13.89
N GLU A 384 1.64 -5.02 12.93
CA GLU A 384 0.62 -4.98 11.88
C GLU A 384 -0.83 -5.04 12.41
N PHE A 385 -1.05 -5.69 13.55
CA PHE A 385 -2.38 -5.87 14.13
C PHE A 385 -2.74 -4.80 15.18
N ASP A 386 -1.76 -4.15 15.82
CA ASP A 386 -1.93 -2.93 16.63
C ASP A 386 -2.57 -1.81 15.79
N GLU A 387 -2.08 -1.57 14.57
CA GLU A 387 -2.68 -0.58 13.67
C GLU A 387 -4.13 -0.95 13.28
N LYS A 388 -4.40 -2.23 13.00
CA LYS A 388 -5.76 -2.73 12.70
C LYS A 388 -6.70 -2.64 13.91
N TRP A 389 -6.21 -2.91 15.12
CA TRP A 389 -6.96 -2.73 16.36
C TRP A 389 -7.26 -1.26 16.63
N CYS A 390 -6.26 -0.38 16.50
CA CYS A 390 -6.44 1.07 16.64
C CYS A 390 -7.53 1.59 15.68
N GLN A 391 -7.52 1.13 14.41
CA GLN A 391 -8.58 1.46 13.44
C GLN A 391 -9.96 0.99 13.91
N LEU A 392 -10.09 -0.28 14.28
CA LEU A 392 -11.36 -0.88 14.72
C LEU A 392 -11.89 -0.19 15.98
N ASN A 393 -11.04 -0.01 16.99
CA ASN A 393 -11.35 0.61 18.28
C ASN A 393 -11.78 2.08 18.10
N THR A 394 -11.09 2.88 17.26
CA THR A 394 -11.52 4.25 16.94
C THR A 394 -12.89 4.29 16.27
N ARG A 395 -13.14 3.46 15.24
CA ARG A 395 -14.46 3.41 14.57
C ARG A 395 -15.57 2.90 15.51
N LYS A 396 -15.27 1.92 16.36
CA LYS A 396 -16.17 1.36 17.39
C LYS A 396 -16.55 2.39 18.45
N LYS A 397 -15.57 3.16 18.96
CA LYS A 397 -15.80 4.32 19.87
C LYS A 397 -16.67 5.39 19.19
N ASN A 398 -16.42 5.71 17.92
CA ASN A 398 -17.25 6.66 17.16
C ASN A 398 -18.70 6.18 16.97
N LEU A 399 -18.91 4.89 16.66
CA LEU A 399 -20.26 4.33 16.51
C LEU A 399 -21.00 4.24 17.85
N LYS A 400 -20.31 3.91 18.96
CA LYS A 400 -20.88 3.93 20.30
C LYS A 400 -21.34 5.35 20.69
N ARG A 401 -20.50 6.36 20.41
CA ARG A 401 -20.83 7.78 20.57
C ARG A 401 -22.06 8.19 19.75
N LEU A 402 -22.36 7.53 18.63
CA LEU A 402 -23.59 7.74 17.84
C LEU A 402 -24.82 7.04 18.45
N PHE A 403 -24.66 5.83 18.97
CA PHE A 403 -25.72 5.08 19.68
C PHE A 403 -26.18 5.84 20.93
N GLU A 404 -25.25 6.31 21.77
CA GLU A 404 -25.53 7.10 22.99
C GLU A 404 -26.26 8.42 22.67
N GLN A 405 -25.90 9.08 21.56
CA GLN A 405 -26.61 10.27 21.08
C GLN A 405 -28.03 9.96 20.60
N MET A 406 -28.25 8.79 19.98
CA MET A 406 -29.59 8.36 19.56
C MET A 406 -30.47 7.96 20.76
N GLN A 407 -29.94 7.18 21.71
CA GLN A 407 -30.62 6.88 22.99
C GLN A 407 -31.00 8.17 23.73
N THR A 408 -30.07 9.13 23.82
CA THR A 408 -30.34 10.44 24.43
C THR A 408 -31.44 11.20 23.68
N TYR A 409 -31.47 11.16 22.35
CA TYR A 409 -32.52 11.81 21.56
C TYR A 409 -33.89 11.14 21.76
N GLN A 410 -33.97 9.81 21.63
CA GLN A 410 -35.20 9.04 21.84
C GLN A 410 -35.73 9.20 23.26
N TYR A 411 -34.87 9.20 24.29
CA TYR A 411 -35.26 9.47 25.68
C TYR A 411 -35.88 10.87 25.86
N ASN A 412 -35.34 11.91 25.22
CA ASN A 412 -35.92 13.25 25.31
C ASN A 412 -37.25 13.34 24.54
N LYS A 413 -37.35 12.72 23.36
CA LYS A 413 -38.60 12.58 22.57
C LYS A 413 -39.72 11.92 23.39
N LEU A 414 -39.41 10.80 24.07
CA LEU A 414 -40.32 10.08 24.98
C LEU A 414 -40.71 10.88 26.24
N LYS A 415 -39.82 11.77 26.70
CA LYS A 415 -40.04 12.62 27.88
C LYS A 415 -40.89 13.85 27.58
N GLU A 416 -40.89 14.33 26.33
CA GLU A 416 -41.70 15.47 25.89
C GLU A 416 -43.18 15.09 25.71
N ASP A 417 -43.48 13.94 25.09
CA ASP A 417 -44.85 13.42 24.86
C ASP A 417 -45.07 12.01 25.48
N PRO A 418 -45.12 11.87 26.82
CA PRO A 418 -45.18 10.56 27.49
C PRO A 418 -46.52 9.80 27.33
N ASP A 419 -47.60 10.49 26.93
CA ASP A 419 -48.92 9.90 26.67
C ASP A 419 -49.10 9.46 25.20
N LYS A 420 -48.14 9.74 24.30
CA LYS A 420 -48.20 9.31 22.90
C LYS A 420 -47.76 7.84 22.80
N PRO A 421 -48.57 6.92 22.22
CA PRO A 421 -48.06 5.59 21.88
C PRO A 421 -46.90 5.71 20.88
N LEU A 422 -45.92 4.82 21.02
CA LEU A 422 -44.88 4.61 20.01
C LEU A 422 -45.54 4.28 18.67
N ASP A 423 -44.94 4.76 17.59
CA ASP A 423 -45.36 4.33 16.25
C ASP A 423 -45.05 2.83 16.07
N GLU A 424 -45.82 2.11 15.26
CA GLU A 424 -45.61 0.66 15.15
C GLU A 424 -44.23 0.33 14.57
N ASP A 425 -43.64 1.24 13.78
CA ASP A 425 -42.34 1.07 13.16
C ASP A 425 -41.19 1.78 13.93
N GLU A 426 -41.45 2.39 15.09
CA GLU A 426 -40.42 3.01 15.95
C GLU A 426 -39.78 1.99 16.92
N ARG A 427 -38.57 1.52 16.59
CA ARG A 427 -37.70 0.74 17.51
C ARG A 427 -37.02 1.67 18.52
N ILE A 428 -36.95 1.25 19.78
CA ILE A 428 -36.12 1.89 20.82
C ILE A 428 -34.74 1.22 20.83
N LEU A 429 -33.67 2.01 20.97
CA LEU A 429 -32.31 1.49 21.09
C LEU A 429 -32.01 1.04 22.53
N GLU A 430 -32.06 -0.27 22.76
CA GLU A 430 -31.89 -0.90 24.08
C GLU A 430 -30.41 -1.06 24.50
N GLN A 431 -30.16 -1.48 25.74
CA GLN A 431 -28.79 -1.72 26.22
C GLN A 431 -28.13 -2.88 25.44
N ASP A 432 -28.90 -3.93 25.14
CA ASP A 432 -28.49 -5.08 24.33
C ASP A 432 -27.94 -4.69 22.95
N ASP A 433 -28.39 -3.58 22.34
CA ASP A 433 -27.83 -3.08 21.09
C ASP A 433 -26.43 -2.46 21.27
N VAL A 434 -26.17 -1.85 22.43
CA VAL A 434 -24.83 -1.35 22.79
C VAL A 434 -23.91 -2.53 23.13
N GLU A 435 -24.42 -3.56 23.81
CA GLU A 435 -23.65 -4.78 24.10
C GLU A 435 -23.31 -5.58 22.82
N LYS A 436 -24.23 -5.65 21.83
CA LYS A 436 -23.94 -6.18 20.48
C LYS A 436 -22.81 -5.40 19.80
N LEU A 437 -22.79 -4.07 19.93
CA LEU A 437 -21.71 -3.23 19.39
C LEU A 437 -20.38 -3.43 20.16
N GLU A 438 -20.42 -3.60 21.47
CA GLU A 438 -19.22 -3.89 22.28
C GLU A 438 -18.64 -5.28 22.00
N ALA A 439 -19.47 -6.25 21.63
CA ALA A 439 -19.04 -7.59 21.24
C ALA A 439 -18.26 -7.65 19.90
N VAL A 440 -18.43 -6.66 19.00
CA VAL A 440 -17.81 -6.63 17.65
C VAL A 440 -16.30 -6.88 17.68
N GLN A 441 -15.84 -7.85 16.87
CA GLN A 441 -14.43 -8.24 16.74
C GLN A 441 -13.81 -7.90 15.37
N THR A 442 -14.59 -7.64 14.31
CA THR A 442 -14.05 -7.33 12.98
C THR A 442 -14.68 -6.09 12.33
N MET A 443 -14.07 -5.60 11.24
CA MET A 443 -14.57 -4.43 10.51
C MET A 443 -15.85 -4.74 9.71
N GLU A 444 -16.01 -5.99 9.26
CA GLU A 444 -17.24 -6.48 8.62
C GLU A 444 -18.39 -6.55 9.63
N GLU A 445 -18.13 -7.04 10.86
CA GLU A 445 -19.11 -7.03 11.94
C GLU A 445 -19.49 -5.60 12.36
N LEU A 446 -18.54 -4.67 12.39
CA LEU A 446 -18.82 -3.25 12.64
C LEU A 446 -19.71 -2.64 11.54
N ARG A 447 -19.43 -2.97 10.27
CA ARG A 447 -20.25 -2.60 9.11
C ARG A 447 -21.65 -3.20 9.18
N ASP A 448 -21.81 -4.41 9.69
CA ASP A 448 -23.12 -5.05 9.88
C ASP A 448 -23.95 -4.34 10.96
N VAL A 449 -23.34 -4.05 12.12
CA VAL A 449 -24.00 -3.29 13.20
C VAL A 449 -24.36 -1.87 12.75
N TYR A 450 -23.50 -1.20 11.96
CA TYR A 450 -23.85 0.09 11.34
C TYR A 450 -24.99 -0.04 10.31
N SER A 451 -24.96 -1.06 9.46
CA SER A 451 -26.01 -1.34 8.45
C SER A 451 -27.38 -1.59 9.12
N HIS A 452 -27.38 -2.28 10.26
CA HIS A 452 -28.54 -2.50 11.11
C HIS A 452 -29.05 -1.19 11.75
N PHE A 453 -28.16 -0.42 12.39
CA PHE A 453 -28.49 0.88 12.99
C PHE A 453 -29.09 1.84 11.95
N MET A 454 -28.50 1.91 10.76
CA MET A 454 -28.97 2.77 9.67
C MET A 454 -30.33 2.35 9.09
N LEU A 455 -30.72 1.08 9.19
CA LEU A 455 -32.04 0.61 8.74
C LEU A 455 -33.18 1.22 9.59
N TYR A 456 -33.04 1.15 10.91
CA TYR A 456 -34.06 1.63 11.85
C TYR A 456 -33.90 3.13 12.12
N TYR A 457 -32.72 3.54 12.61
CA TYR A 457 -32.49 4.87 13.18
C TYR A 457 -32.01 5.91 12.16
N GLY A 458 -31.57 5.49 10.96
CA GLY A 458 -30.99 6.39 9.94
C GLY A 458 -31.86 7.58 9.54
N HIS A 459 -33.18 7.44 9.66
CA HIS A 459 -34.15 8.50 9.37
C HIS A 459 -34.29 9.55 10.50
N GLU A 460 -33.97 9.19 11.74
CA GLU A 460 -33.98 10.12 12.88
C GLU A 460 -32.69 10.94 13.00
N ILE A 461 -31.56 10.48 12.41
CA ILE A 461 -30.24 11.13 12.51
C ILE A 461 -30.27 12.64 12.15
N PRO A 462 -30.94 13.10 11.06
CA PRO A 462 -31.02 14.53 10.77
C PRO A 462 -31.77 15.33 11.84
N ALA A 463 -32.84 14.75 12.42
CA ALA A 463 -33.61 15.38 13.49
C ALA A 463 -32.82 15.41 14.81
N MET A 464 -32.14 14.31 15.15
CA MET A 464 -31.24 14.19 16.31
C MET A 464 -30.07 15.19 16.24
N ARG A 465 -29.41 15.32 15.08
CA ARG A 465 -28.37 16.34 14.85
C ARG A 465 -28.91 17.78 14.97
N LEU A 466 -30.13 18.05 14.48
CA LEU A 466 -30.79 19.34 14.66
C LEU A 466 -31.21 19.61 16.12
N ALA A 467 -31.61 18.59 16.87
CA ALA A 467 -31.91 18.71 18.30
C ALA A 467 -30.63 19.00 19.12
N LYS A 468 -29.52 18.32 18.81
CA LYS A 468 -28.19 18.61 19.40
C LYS A 468 -27.78 20.06 19.16
N LYS A 469 -27.95 20.58 17.93
CA LYS A 469 -27.67 22.00 17.59
C LYS A 469 -28.70 23.01 18.17
N LYS A 470 -29.81 22.56 18.77
CA LYS A 470 -30.85 23.41 19.39
C LYS A 470 -30.77 23.51 20.92
N LYS A 471 -30.02 22.63 21.60
CA LYS A 471 -29.77 22.80 23.03
C LYS A 471 -28.96 24.09 23.24
N PRO A 472 -29.42 25.04 24.09
CA PRO A 472 -28.55 26.12 24.54
C PRO A 472 -27.38 25.52 25.33
N LYS A 473 -26.23 26.22 25.37
CA LYS A 473 -25.22 25.95 26.39
C LYS A 473 -25.84 26.37 27.74
N ASP A 474 -26.04 25.43 28.65
CA ASP A 474 -26.56 25.75 29.99
C ASP A 474 -25.55 26.59 30.77
N GLU A 475 -25.97 27.75 31.25
CA GLU A 475 -25.17 28.65 32.08
C GLU A 475 -25.05 28.09 33.51
N GLY A 476 -24.14 27.11 33.72
CA GLY A 476 -24.13 26.39 35.01
C GLY A 476 -22.92 25.52 35.38
N GLN A 477 -21.80 25.55 34.66
CA GLN A 477 -20.55 24.90 35.07
C GLN A 477 -19.37 25.89 35.02
N GLU A 478 -18.40 25.68 35.90
CA GLU A 478 -17.37 26.66 36.26
C GLU A 478 -16.26 26.77 35.19
N GLU A 479 -15.52 27.89 35.19
CA GLU A 479 -14.38 28.12 34.29
C GLU A 479 -13.21 27.18 34.63
N GLY A 480 -13.19 26.01 33.98
CA GLY A 480 -12.11 25.01 34.10
C GLY A 480 -11.99 24.18 32.84
N GLU A 481 -10.89 24.39 32.11
CA GLU A 481 -10.45 23.64 30.91
C GLU A 481 -11.47 23.64 29.74
N GLU A 482 -11.25 24.51 28.76
CA GLU A 482 -11.82 24.32 27.41
C GLU A 482 -11.17 23.07 26.78
N PRO A 483 -11.94 22.05 26.38
CA PRO A 483 -11.44 21.05 25.45
C PRO A 483 -11.16 21.75 24.12
N GLN A 484 -9.93 21.63 23.60
CA GLN A 484 -9.62 22.02 22.22
C GLN A 484 -10.15 20.97 21.24
N ASP A 485 -11.46 20.75 21.26
CA ASP A 485 -12.19 19.99 20.26
C ASP A 485 -12.28 20.81 18.97
N ASP A 486 -11.16 20.95 18.26
CA ASP A 486 -11.10 21.27 16.83
C ASP A 486 -11.65 20.06 16.01
N GLU A 487 -12.84 19.55 16.36
CA GLU A 487 -13.59 18.65 15.49
C GLU A 487 -13.97 19.41 14.21
N PRO A 488 -13.59 18.94 13.01
CA PRO A 488 -14.13 19.50 11.78
C PRO A 488 -15.65 19.36 11.77
N GLU A 489 -16.38 20.34 11.24
CA GLU A 489 -17.84 20.21 11.09
C GLU A 489 -18.14 19.09 10.07
N GLU A 490 -18.32 17.85 10.53
CA GLU A 490 -18.86 16.73 9.73
C GLU A 490 -20.22 17.13 9.15
N ARG A 491 -20.21 17.62 7.90
CA ARG A 491 -21.43 17.99 7.17
C ARG A 491 -21.94 16.80 6.36
N LEU A 492 -21.89 15.61 6.98
CA LEU A 492 -22.43 14.34 6.49
C LEU A 492 -23.86 14.50 5.97
N LYS A 493 -23.96 14.74 4.67
CA LYS A 493 -25.15 15.15 3.92
C LYS A 493 -25.53 14.01 2.96
N MET A 494 -25.86 12.87 3.56
CA MET A 494 -26.10 11.60 2.86
C MET A 494 -26.98 11.78 1.61
N PRO A 495 -26.64 11.12 0.48
CA PRO A 495 -27.41 11.21 -0.75
C PRO A 495 -28.84 10.73 -0.52
N LYS A 496 -29.83 11.59 -0.80
CA LYS A 496 -31.25 11.33 -0.55
C LYS A 496 -31.89 10.40 -1.60
N ARG A 497 -31.33 9.21 -1.81
CA ARG A 497 -32.06 8.13 -2.50
C ARG A 497 -33.16 7.64 -1.56
N ARG A 498 -34.41 7.64 -2.04
CA ARG A 498 -35.55 7.03 -1.32
C ARG A 498 -35.51 5.52 -1.51
N ASP A 499 -34.75 4.85 -0.65
CA ASP A 499 -34.72 3.38 -0.54
C ASP A 499 -36.16 2.83 -0.44
N LEU A 500 -36.48 1.74 -1.15
CA LEU A 500 -37.81 1.13 -1.16
C LEU A 500 -38.26 0.76 0.26
N TYR A 501 -37.34 0.38 1.15
CA TYR A 501 -37.63 0.20 2.57
C TYR A 501 -38.21 1.46 3.25
N THR A 502 -37.70 2.64 2.89
CA THR A 502 -38.20 3.93 3.41
C THR A 502 -39.61 4.22 2.88
N ILE A 503 -39.90 3.85 1.62
CA ILE A 503 -41.24 3.97 1.03
C ILE A 503 -42.23 3.03 1.74
N CYS A 504 -41.84 1.78 1.99
CA CYS A 504 -42.65 0.83 2.76
C CYS A 504 -42.96 1.32 4.19
N ARG A 505 -41.98 1.93 4.87
CA ARG A 505 -42.20 2.56 6.19
C ARG A 505 -43.05 3.83 6.11
N GLU A 506 -42.83 4.71 5.14
CA GLU A 506 -43.68 5.91 4.89
C GLU A 506 -45.14 5.53 4.57
N ALA A 507 -45.39 4.29 4.10
CA ALA A 507 -46.71 3.73 3.85
C ALA A 507 -47.29 2.87 4.99
N GLY A 508 -46.58 2.70 6.12
CA GLY A 508 -47.06 1.92 7.28
C GLY A 508 -47.10 0.41 7.07
N LEU A 509 -46.17 -0.14 6.26
CA LEU A 509 -46.10 -1.58 5.99
C LEU A 509 -45.38 -2.40 7.08
N GLY A 510 -44.68 -1.79 8.05
CA GLY A 510 -43.96 -2.57 9.08
C GLY A 510 -44.90 -3.29 10.07
N GLY A 511 -46.07 -2.72 10.37
CA GLY A 511 -47.17 -3.42 11.04
C GLY A 511 -47.66 -4.66 10.28
N PHE A 512 -47.65 -4.63 8.94
CA PHE A 512 -47.94 -5.79 8.09
C PHE A 512 -46.76 -6.77 8.03
N ALA A 513 -45.52 -6.28 8.01
CA ALA A 513 -44.30 -7.11 8.05
C ALA A 513 -44.26 -8.01 9.30
N LYS A 514 -44.67 -7.49 10.47
CA LYS A 514 -44.78 -8.29 11.70
C LYS A 514 -45.72 -9.49 11.58
N LYS A 515 -46.76 -9.42 10.73
CA LYS A 515 -47.71 -10.54 10.49
C LYS A 515 -47.03 -11.77 9.85
N PHE A 516 -45.79 -11.67 9.35
CA PHE A 516 -45.00 -12.82 8.87
C PHE A 516 -44.59 -13.79 10.00
N GLY A 517 -44.50 -13.34 11.26
CA GLY A 517 -44.49 -14.19 12.45
C GLY A 517 -43.14 -14.39 13.18
N LEU A 518 -42.00 -14.43 12.47
CA LEU A 518 -40.66 -14.46 13.09
C LEU A 518 -39.94 -13.13 12.89
N THR A 519 -39.34 -12.59 13.96
CA THR A 519 -38.44 -11.43 13.85
C THR A 519 -37.09 -11.83 13.24
N PRO A 520 -36.30 -10.88 12.69
CA PRO A 520 -34.95 -11.15 12.20
C PRO A 520 -34.04 -11.75 13.27
N GLU A 521 -34.10 -11.23 14.51
CA GLU A 521 -33.27 -11.69 15.62
C GLU A 521 -33.61 -13.13 16.03
N GLN A 522 -34.90 -13.50 16.08
CA GLN A 522 -35.34 -14.87 16.34
C GLN A 522 -34.91 -15.84 15.24
N PHE A 523 -34.95 -15.41 13.97
CA PHE A 523 -34.43 -16.20 12.86
C PHE A 523 -32.90 -16.34 12.92
N GLY A 524 -32.17 -15.29 13.31
CA GLY A 524 -30.74 -15.35 13.62
C GLY A 524 -30.41 -16.36 14.72
N GLU A 525 -31.20 -16.41 15.80
CA GLU A 525 -31.06 -17.45 16.83
C GLU A 525 -31.32 -18.86 16.27
N ASN A 526 -32.35 -19.05 15.46
CA ASN A 526 -32.64 -20.35 14.83
C ASN A 526 -31.51 -20.80 13.89
N LEU A 527 -30.91 -19.88 13.12
CA LEU A 527 -29.75 -20.14 12.26
C LEU A 527 -28.50 -20.52 13.06
N ARG A 528 -28.18 -19.76 14.12
CA ARG A 528 -27.03 -19.99 15.00
C ARG A 528 -27.13 -21.34 15.72
N ASP A 529 -28.30 -21.64 16.27
CA ASP A 529 -28.54 -22.88 17.03
C ASP A 529 -28.84 -24.08 16.09
N ASN A 530 -28.93 -23.85 14.77
CA ASN A 530 -29.30 -24.78 13.69
C ASN A 530 -30.52 -25.66 14.02
N TYR A 531 -31.50 -25.05 14.68
CA TYR A 531 -32.73 -25.68 15.15
C TYR A 531 -33.80 -24.61 15.36
N GLN A 532 -35.08 -24.98 15.20
CA GLN A 532 -36.20 -24.06 15.41
C GLN A 532 -36.45 -23.83 16.91
N ARG A 533 -35.63 -22.96 17.51
CA ARG A 533 -35.75 -22.49 18.89
C ARG A 533 -36.96 -21.58 19.09
N HIS A 534 -37.28 -20.77 18.08
CA HIS A 534 -38.50 -19.96 18.00
C HIS A 534 -39.39 -20.50 16.88
N GLU A 535 -40.60 -20.95 17.24
CA GLU A 535 -41.62 -21.36 16.27
C GLU A 535 -42.24 -20.13 15.57
N THR A 536 -42.69 -20.32 14.33
CA THR A 536 -43.27 -19.22 13.55
C THR A 536 -44.72 -18.94 13.95
N GLU A 537 -44.96 -17.75 14.50
CA GLU A 537 -46.32 -17.28 14.79
C GLU A 537 -47.14 -17.15 13.50
N GLN A 538 -48.44 -17.45 13.58
CA GLN A 538 -49.31 -17.54 12.42
C GLN A 538 -50.47 -16.55 12.52
N TYR A 539 -50.49 -15.58 11.61
CA TYR A 539 -51.61 -14.65 11.48
C TYR A 539 -52.90 -15.40 11.03
N PRO A 540 -54.08 -15.08 11.60
CA PRO A 540 -55.30 -15.87 11.40
C PRO A 540 -56.09 -15.56 10.11
N MET A 541 -55.73 -14.51 9.38
CA MET A 541 -56.34 -14.12 8.08
C MET A 541 -55.39 -14.44 6.92
N GLU A 542 -55.93 -14.61 5.71
CA GLU A 542 -55.11 -14.88 4.53
C GLU A 542 -54.20 -13.68 4.17
N PRO A 543 -53.00 -13.90 3.57
CA PRO A 543 -52.08 -12.80 3.26
C PRO A 543 -52.68 -11.70 2.38
N GLY A 544 -53.62 -12.06 1.48
CA GLY A 544 -54.32 -11.10 0.62
C GLY A 544 -55.31 -10.24 1.40
N GLU A 545 -56.18 -10.86 2.20
CA GLU A 545 -57.14 -10.15 3.07
C GLU A 545 -56.42 -9.21 4.04
N ALA A 546 -55.36 -9.70 4.69
CA ALA A 546 -54.58 -8.92 5.66
C ALA A 546 -53.75 -7.78 5.02
N ALA A 547 -53.61 -7.77 3.69
CA ALA A 547 -52.97 -6.71 2.91
C ALA A 547 -53.96 -5.62 2.46
N GLU A 548 -55.28 -5.90 2.40
CA GLU A 548 -56.30 -4.88 2.09
C GLU A 548 -56.31 -3.74 3.12
N GLU A 549 -55.95 -4.06 4.38
CA GLU A 549 -55.81 -3.10 5.49
C GLU A 549 -54.72 -2.03 5.26
N HIS A 550 -53.75 -2.30 4.37
CA HIS A 550 -52.55 -1.46 4.16
C HIS A 550 -52.47 -0.85 2.74
N LEU A 551 -53.58 -0.83 1.99
CA LEU A 551 -53.67 -0.16 0.69
C LEU A 551 -53.46 1.35 0.82
N SER A 552 -52.63 1.92 -0.05
CA SER A 552 -52.23 3.33 0.00
C SER A 552 -52.09 3.95 -1.39
N SER A 553 -51.86 5.28 -1.46
CA SER A 553 -51.56 5.94 -2.74
C SER A 553 -50.20 5.57 -3.34
N MET A 554 -49.36 4.83 -2.61
CA MET A 554 -48.08 4.29 -3.11
C MET A 554 -48.18 2.79 -3.44
N PHE A 555 -49.11 2.07 -2.80
CA PHE A 555 -49.34 0.63 -2.99
C PHE A 555 -50.84 0.40 -3.28
N PRO A 556 -51.26 0.51 -4.56
CA PRO A 556 -52.68 0.55 -4.95
C PRO A 556 -53.34 -0.84 -5.07
N THR A 557 -52.57 -1.93 -5.04
CA THR A 557 -53.08 -3.31 -5.10
C THR A 557 -52.52 -4.16 -3.95
N THR A 558 -53.26 -5.18 -3.53
CA THR A 558 -52.82 -6.13 -2.50
C THR A 558 -51.52 -6.85 -2.88
N GLU A 559 -51.28 -7.09 -4.17
CA GLU A 559 -50.03 -7.67 -4.67
C GLU A 559 -48.85 -6.70 -4.52
N THR A 560 -49.03 -5.40 -4.79
CA THR A 560 -47.97 -4.40 -4.54
C THR A 560 -47.67 -4.23 -3.04
N VAL A 561 -48.68 -4.29 -2.17
CA VAL A 561 -48.51 -4.31 -0.71
C VAL A 561 -47.73 -5.56 -0.27
N LEU A 562 -48.09 -6.74 -0.78
CA LEU A 562 -47.38 -7.99 -0.52
C LEU A 562 -45.92 -7.91 -1.00
N GLU A 563 -45.65 -7.37 -2.19
CA GLU A 563 -44.27 -7.24 -2.67
C GLU A 563 -43.43 -6.25 -1.85
N GLY A 564 -43.95 -5.04 -1.62
CA GLY A 564 -43.26 -4.03 -0.80
C GLY A 564 -42.92 -4.59 0.58
N THR A 565 -43.80 -5.42 1.14
CA THR A 565 -43.59 -6.05 2.44
C THR A 565 -42.65 -7.25 2.40
N ARG A 566 -42.71 -8.10 1.36
CA ARG A 566 -41.68 -9.14 1.11
C ARG A 566 -40.29 -8.51 1.03
N HIS A 567 -40.17 -7.35 0.37
CA HIS A 567 -38.93 -6.59 0.33
C HIS A 567 -38.56 -5.99 1.69
N MET A 568 -39.52 -5.45 2.44
CA MET A 568 -39.30 -4.91 3.79
C MET A 568 -38.77 -5.96 4.77
N VAL A 569 -39.40 -7.15 4.80
CA VAL A 569 -38.96 -8.31 5.60
C VAL A 569 -37.59 -8.81 5.11
N ALA A 570 -37.38 -8.92 3.80
CA ALA A 570 -36.09 -9.32 3.25
C ALA A 570 -34.95 -8.35 3.65
N MET A 571 -35.21 -7.04 3.62
CA MET A 571 -34.27 -6.00 4.07
C MET A 571 -33.97 -6.09 5.57
N GLN A 572 -34.98 -6.34 6.40
CA GLN A 572 -34.81 -6.53 7.85
C GLN A 572 -33.94 -7.74 8.17
N ILE A 573 -34.18 -8.88 7.51
CA ILE A 573 -33.37 -10.09 7.67
C ILE A 573 -31.95 -9.89 7.08
N ALA A 574 -31.83 -9.27 5.91
CA ALA A 574 -30.54 -9.03 5.24
C ALA A 574 -29.68 -7.93 5.90
N ARG A 575 -30.19 -7.21 6.91
CA ARG A 575 -29.42 -6.27 7.75
C ARG A 575 -29.45 -6.65 9.24
N ASP A 576 -29.75 -7.90 9.57
CA ASP A 576 -29.54 -8.43 10.92
C ASP A 576 -28.09 -8.93 11.10
N PRO A 577 -27.33 -8.48 12.11
CA PRO A 577 -25.93 -8.87 12.29
C PRO A 577 -25.74 -10.37 12.56
N LEU A 578 -26.64 -11.02 13.30
CA LEU A 578 -26.51 -12.44 13.65
C LEU A 578 -26.82 -13.33 12.43
N VAL A 579 -27.88 -13.01 11.69
CA VAL A 579 -28.19 -13.63 10.39
C VAL A 579 -27.01 -13.49 9.43
N ARG A 580 -26.40 -12.30 9.34
CA ARG A 580 -25.21 -12.09 8.51
C ARG A 580 -24.01 -12.91 8.98
N GLN A 581 -23.70 -12.93 10.28
CA GLN A 581 -22.57 -13.66 10.83
C GLN A 581 -22.66 -15.17 10.50
N CYS A 582 -23.81 -15.79 10.76
CA CYS A 582 -24.04 -17.21 10.48
C CYS A 582 -23.94 -17.54 8.97
N ILE A 583 -24.57 -16.73 8.12
CA ILE A 583 -24.57 -16.98 6.67
C ILE A 583 -23.19 -16.68 6.06
N ARG A 584 -22.47 -15.65 6.51
CA ARG A 584 -21.09 -15.34 6.09
C ARG A 584 -20.14 -16.50 6.38
N GLN A 585 -20.23 -17.10 7.56
CA GLN A 585 -19.41 -18.26 7.93
C GLN A 585 -19.70 -19.44 7.00
N ILE A 586 -20.95 -19.87 6.91
CA ILE A 586 -21.34 -21.05 6.12
C ILE A 586 -21.10 -20.81 4.61
N PHE A 587 -21.26 -19.58 4.13
CA PHE A 587 -20.88 -19.20 2.77
C PHE A 587 -19.38 -19.37 2.55
N SER A 588 -18.53 -18.86 3.45
CA SER A 588 -17.07 -18.97 3.35
C SER A 588 -16.60 -20.44 3.41
N GLU A 589 -17.22 -21.27 4.25
CA GLU A 589 -16.88 -22.70 4.39
C GLU A 589 -17.32 -23.55 3.18
N ARG A 590 -18.51 -23.28 2.61
CA ARG A 590 -19.08 -24.07 1.50
C ARG A 590 -18.79 -23.49 0.10
N ALA A 591 -18.17 -22.30 0.00
CA ALA A 591 -17.99 -21.59 -1.26
C ALA A 591 -17.16 -22.35 -2.29
N LYS A 592 -17.62 -22.26 -3.54
CA LYS A 592 -16.98 -22.82 -4.72
C LYS A 592 -16.80 -21.78 -5.80
N ILE A 593 -15.78 -22.00 -6.62
CA ILE A 593 -15.41 -21.18 -7.78
C ILE A 593 -15.73 -21.94 -9.06
N ASN A 594 -16.52 -21.27 -9.91
CA ASN A 594 -16.73 -21.61 -11.32
C ASN A 594 -16.08 -20.53 -12.20
N ILE A 595 -15.34 -20.95 -13.23
CA ILE A 595 -14.66 -20.08 -14.19
C ILE A 595 -15.12 -20.42 -15.61
N THR A 596 -15.66 -19.42 -16.30
CA THR A 596 -16.11 -19.53 -17.70
C THR A 596 -15.27 -18.60 -18.59
N PRO A 597 -14.54 -19.12 -19.60
CA PRO A 597 -13.70 -18.25 -20.43
C PRO A 597 -14.55 -17.45 -21.42
N THR A 598 -14.25 -16.16 -21.54
CA THR A 598 -14.96 -15.22 -22.41
C THR A 598 -14.68 -15.52 -23.90
N LYS A 599 -15.31 -14.76 -24.82
CA LYS A 599 -14.95 -14.81 -26.26
C LYS A 599 -13.44 -14.57 -26.47
N LYS A 600 -12.82 -13.69 -25.67
CA LYS A 600 -11.39 -13.39 -25.64
C LYS A 600 -10.59 -14.57 -25.08
N GLY A 601 -10.87 -15.01 -23.85
CA GLY A 601 -10.12 -16.11 -23.21
C GLY A 601 -10.23 -17.45 -23.91
N LYS A 602 -11.34 -17.73 -24.63
CA LYS A 602 -11.46 -18.92 -25.48
C LYS A 602 -10.42 -18.93 -26.59
N LYS A 603 -10.20 -17.79 -27.26
CA LYS A 603 -9.28 -17.60 -28.38
C LYS A 603 -7.82 -17.45 -27.96
N ASP A 604 -7.56 -16.61 -26.95
CA ASP A 604 -6.21 -16.10 -26.68
C ASP A 604 -5.45 -16.92 -25.61
N ILE A 605 -6.14 -17.61 -24.69
CA ILE A 605 -5.49 -18.55 -23.76
C ILE A 605 -5.25 -19.88 -24.49
N ASP A 606 -4.07 -20.07 -25.08
CA ASP A 606 -3.62 -21.38 -25.58
C ASP A 606 -3.07 -22.26 -24.45
N LYS A 607 -2.24 -23.28 -24.76
CA LYS A 607 -1.68 -24.21 -23.76
C LYS A 607 -0.45 -23.69 -23.02
N ASP A 608 0.25 -22.72 -23.62
CA ASP A 608 1.49 -22.15 -23.10
C ASP A 608 1.23 -20.84 -22.32
N HIS A 609 0.03 -20.26 -22.50
CA HIS A 609 -0.47 -19.09 -21.78
C HIS A 609 -0.69 -19.37 -20.27
N GLU A 610 -0.22 -18.43 -19.42
CA GLU A 610 -0.23 -18.53 -17.94
C GLU A 610 -1.58 -18.98 -17.33
N TYR A 611 -2.71 -18.44 -17.80
CA TYR A 611 -4.07 -18.73 -17.31
C TYR A 611 -4.68 -20.07 -17.76
N TYR A 612 -3.97 -20.86 -18.58
CA TYR A 612 -4.47 -22.16 -19.05
C TYR A 612 -4.90 -23.14 -17.92
N PRO A 613 -4.17 -23.28 -16.80
CA PRO A 613 -4.50 -24.27 -15.76
C PRO A 613 -5.89 -24.10 -15.11
N PHE A 614 -6.46 -22.89 -15.13
CA PHE A 614 -7.77 -22.59 -14.55
C PHE A 614 -8.83 -22.14 -15.58
N LYS A 615 -8.52 -22.18 -16.89
CA LYS A 615 -9.38 -21.73 -18.00
C LYS A 615 -10.81 -22.32 -18.00
N TYR A 616 -10.99 -23.52 -17.45
CA TYR A 616 -12.27 -24.23 -17.36
C TYR A 616 -12.53 -24.79 -15.95
N LEU A 617 -12.09 -24.08 -14.92
CA LEU A 617 -12.25 -24.52 -13.53
C LEU A 617 -13.74 -24.59 -13.14
N LYS A 618 -14.15 -25.68 -12.50
CA LYS A 618 -15.51 -25.87 -11.99
C LYS A 618 -15.54 -26.43 -10.58
N ASP A 619 -16.54 -26.00 -9.82
CA ASP A 619 -16.91 -26.46 -8.47
C ASP A 619 -15.74 -26.57 -7.47
N LYS A 620 -14.65 -25.82 -7.70
CA LYS A 620 -13.46 -25.87 -6.85
C LYS A 620 -13.75 -25.19 -5.51
N PRO A 621 -13.62 -25.87 -4.35
CA PRO A 621 -13.70 -25.22 -3.05
C PRO A 621 -12.69 -24.08 -2.91
N VAL A 622 -13.07 -22.99 -2.25
CA VAL A 622 -12.14 -21.86 -1.99
C VAL A 622 -10.94 -22.29 -1.12
N ALA A 623 -11.14 -23.24 -0.21
CA ALA A 623 -10.08 -23.83 0.61
C ALA A 623 -9.00 -24.60 -0.19
N ASP A 624 -9.32 -25.08 -1.39
CA ASP A 624 -8.34 -25.76 -2.26
C ASP A 624 -7.50 -24.77 -3.11
N LEU A 625 -7.79 -23.46 -3.07
CA LEU A 625 -6.91 -22.44 -3.65
C LEU A 625 -5.56 -22.47 -2.92
N LYS A 626 -4.46 -22.23 -3.65
CA LYS A 626 -3.11 -22.28 -3.09
C LYS A 626 -2.33 -21.03 -3.39
N GLY A 627 -1.79 -20.39 -2.35
CA GLY A 627 -0.86 -19.27 -2.50
C GLY A 627 -1.40 -18.16 -3.39
N ASP A 628 -0.60 -17.81 -4.40
CA ASP A 628 -0.88 -16.76 -5.37
C ASP A 628 -1.95 -17.09 -6.44
N MET A 629 -2.54 -18.30 -6.44
CA MET A 629 -3.47 -18.77 -7.47
C MET A 629 -4.68 -17.83 -7.66
N PHE A 630 -5.23 -17.27 -6.58
CA PHE A 630 -6.40 -16.39 -6.69
C PHE A 630 -6.07 -15.03 -7.32
N LEU A 631 -4.88 -14.47 -7.03
CA LEU A 631 -4.37 -13.25 -7.67
C LEU A 631 -4.23 -13.42 -9.20
N GLN A 632 -3.89 -14.62 -9.65
CA GLN A 632 -3.86 -15.00 -11.07
C GLN A 632 -5.26 -15.00 -11.71
N ILE A 633 -6.25 -15.55 -10.99
CA ILE A 633 -7.66 -15.61 -11.41
C ILE A 633 -8.26 -14.20 -11.45
N HIS A 634 -7.99 -13.36 -10.46
CA HIS A 634 -8.44 -11.97 -10.40
C HIS A 634 -7.90 -11.16 -11.59
N LYS A 635 -6.59 -11.24 -11.87
CA LYS A 635 -5.99 -10.59 -13.05
C LYS A 635 -6.61 -11.06 -14.37
N ALA A 636 -6.88 -12.35 -14.52
CA ALA A 636 -7.51 -12.90 -15.72
C ALA A 636 -8.98 -12.45 -15.89
N LYS A 637 -9.67 -12.13 -14.80
CA LYS A 637 -11.01 -11.51 -14.77
C LYS A 637 -10.92 -10.03 -15.17
N GLU A 638 -10.00 -9.26 -14.56
CA GLU A 638 -9.75 -7.84 -14.90
C GLU A 638 -9.36 -7.64 -16.36
N GLU A 639 -8.50 -8.50 -16.91
CA GLU A 639 -8.11 -8.48 -18.33
C GLU A 639 -9.21 -9.01 -19.28
N GLY A 640 -10.39 -9.37 -18.76
CA GLY A 640 -11.56 -9.80 -19.54
C GLY A 640 -11.39 -11.15 -20.24
N TYR A 641 -10.45 -11.99 -19.81
CA TYR A 641 -10.27 -13.35 -20.36
C TYR A 641 -11.24 -14.35 -19.74
N ILE A 642 -11.60 -14.20 -18.47
CA ILE A 642 -12.54 -15.08 -17.77
C ILE A 642 -13.66 -14.34 -17.07
N GLU A 643 -14.79 -15.02 -16.94
CA GLU A 643 -15.90 -14.70 -16.06
C GLU A 643 -15.76 -15.58 -14.80
N LEU A 644 -15.69 -14.95 -13.62
CA LEU A 644 -15.57 -15.62 -12.33
C LEU A 644 -16.93 -15.64 -11.62
N LYS A 645 -17.34 -16.80 -11.09
CA LYS A 645 -18.54 -16.94 -10.26
C LYS A 645 -18.18 -17.66 -8.97
N ILE A 646 -18.33 -16.94 -7.85
CA ILE A 646 -18.22 -17.47 -6.49
C ILE A 646 -19.63 -17.69 -5.95
N GLY A 647 -19.87 -18.83 -5.31
CA GLY A 647 -21.14 -19.13 -4.68
C GLY A 647 -21.14 -20.49 -3.98
N ILE A 648 -22.18 -20.75 -3.20
CA ILE A 648 -22.45 -22.06 -2.61
C ILE A 648 -23.43 -22.85 -3.49
N ASP A 649 -23.47 -24.17 -3.30
CA ASP A 649 -24.46 -25.08 -3.91
C ASP A 649 -24.60 -24.99 -5.44
N LEU A 650 -23.51 -24.60 -6.12
CA LEU A 650 -23.44 -24.40 -7.59
C LEU A 650 -23.57 -25.71 -8.41
N GLY A 651 -23.56 -26.88 -7.76
CA GLY A 651 -23.73 -28.19 -8.38
C GLY A 651 -25.07 -28.83 -8.01
N GLN A 652 -25.50 -29.85 -8.76
CA GLN A 652 -26.80 -30.51 -8.58
C GLN A 652 -26.85 -31.42 -7.33
N GLY A 653 -26.88 -30.82 -6.15
CA GLY A 653 -27.26 -31.47 -4.89
C GLY A 653 -28.78 -31.40 -4.66
N PHE A 654 -29.34 -32.40 -3.99
CA PHE A 654 -30.77 -32.44 -3.62
C PHE A 654 -31.13 -31.60 -2.38
N HIS A 655 -30.15 -30.93 -1.77
CA HIS A 655 -30.33 -30.10 -0.59
C HIS A 655 -29.33 -28.95 -0.64
N SER A 656 -29.81 -27.71 -0.60
CA SER A 656 -28.99 -26.51 -0.51
C SER A 656 -28.99 -25.96 0.92
N TYR A 657 -28.00 -25.15 1.29
CA TYR A 657 -28.04 -24.41 2.55
C TYR A 657 -29.23 -23.43 2.60
N TYR A 658 -29.70 -22.94 1.45
CA TYR A 658 -30.97 -22.22 1.38
C TYR A 658 -32.13 -23.11 1.85
N ASP A 659 -32.20 -24.39 1.46
CA ASP A 659 -33.23 -25.33 1.92
C ASP A 659 -33.08 -25.75 3.40
N GLU A 660 -31.87 -25.72 3.96
CA GLU A 660 -31.62 -25.85 5.40
C GLU A 660 -32.21 -24.65 6.16
N ALA A 661 -31.75 -23.43 5.85
CA ALA A 661 -32.20 -22.18 6.48
C ALA A 661 -33.71 -21.93 6.31
N LYS A 662 -34.27 -22.35 5.18
CA LYS A 662 -35.68 -22.34 4.82
C LYS A 662 -36.58 -23.10 5.81
N GLN A 663 -36.14 -24.25 6.33
CA GLN A 663 -36.92 -25.00 7.31
C GLN A 663 -37.02 -24.23 8.65
N LEU A 664 -35.99 -23.46 9.00
CA LEU A 664 -35.87 -22.74 10.27
C LEU A 664 -36.72 -21.46 10.38
N TYR A 665 -37.43 -21.07 9.31
CA TYR A 665 -38.27 -19.85 9.24
C TYR A 665 -39.76 -20.12 9.02
N TYR A 666 -40.19 -21.40 8.92
CA TYR A 666 -41.55 -21.76 8.56
C TYR A 666 -42.35 -22.33 9.75
N ARG A 667 -43.62 -22.61 9.50
CA ARG A 667 -44.48 -23.41 10.37
C ARG A 667 -44.80 -24.72 9.66
N ASP A 668 -44.46 -25.86 10.26
CA ASP A 668 -44.70 -27.20 9.68
C ASP A 668 -46.16 -27.64 9.90
N GLU A 669 -47.09 -27.00 9.20
CA GLU A 669 -48.51 -27.34 9.21
C GLU A 669 -49.09 -27.37 7.79
N PHE A 670 -49.84 -28.42 7.47
CA PHE A 670 -50.50 -28.63 6.17
C PHE A 670 -51.81 -27.82 5.99
N SER A 671 -52.01 -26.75 6.77
CA SER A 671 -53.16 -25.85 6.63
C SER A 671 -52.97 -24.93 5.41
N ASN A 672 -54.02 -24.74 4.59
CA ASN A 672 -53.96 -23.86 3.41
C ASN A 672 -53.48 -22.44 3.80
N LEU A 673 -54.00 -21.89 4.89
CA LEU A 673 -53.58 -20.60 5.45
C LEU A 673 -52.07 -20.55 5.75
N VAL A 674 -51.53 -21.63 6.35
CA VAL A 674 -50.09 -21.73 6.65
C VAL A 674 -49.27 -21.89 5.38
N GLN A 675 -49.77 -22.62 4.38
CA GLN A 675 -49.11 -22.76 3.07
C GLN A 675 -49.05 -21.41 2.33
N MET A 676 -50.11 -20.61 2.35
CA MET A 676 -50.14 -19.26 1.77
C MET A 676 -49.15 -18.31 2.45
N TRP A 677 -49.08 -18.32 3.79
CA TRP A 677 -48.08 -17.52 4.52
C TRP A 677 -46.65 -18.05 4.33
N ASN A 678 -46.43 -19.37 4.32
CA ASN A 678 -45.14 -19.98 4.03
C ASN A 678 -44.67 -19.67 2.59
N ALA A 679 -45.57 -19.50 1.62
CA ALA A 679 -45.20 -19.03 0.27
C ALA A 679 -44.62 -17.60 0.30
N GLN A 680 -45.26 -16.66 1.02
CA GLN A 680 -44.74 -15.30 1.18
C GLN A 680 -43.40 -15.29 1.94
N ARG A 681 -43.27 -16.09 3.01
CA ARG A 681 -42.02 -16.31 3.75
C ARG A 681 -40.92 -16.87 2.84
N THR A 682 -41.24 -17.83 1.97
CA THR A 682 -40.31 -18.41 0.98
C THR A 682 -39.78 -17.35 0.02
N GLN A 683 -40.68 -16.52 -0.53
CA GLN A 683 -40.33 -15.46 -1.48
C GLN A 683 -39.50 -14.34 -0.83
N ALA A 684 -39.81 -13.97 0.42
CA ALA A 684 -39.01 -13.03 1.20
C ALA A 684 -37.59 -13.59 1.44
N LEU A 685 -37.46 -14.83 1.94
CA LEU A 685 -36.15 -15.47 2.12
C LEU A 685 -35.38 -15.64 0.81
N TYR A 686 -36.05 -15.97 -0.30
CA TYR A 686 -35.38 -16.08 -1.60
C TYR A 686 -34.74 -14.74 -2.00
N ARG A 687 -35.44 -13.62 -1.78
CA ARG A 687 -34.93 -12.26 -1.97
C ARG A 687 -33.74 -11.98 -1.03
N THR A 688 -33.87 -12.27 0.26
CA THR A 688 -32.78 -12.16 1.25
C THR A 688 -31.52 -12.90 0.81
N PHE A 689 -31.62 -14.18 0.48
CA PHE A 689 -30.44 -15.02 0.21
C PHE A 689 -29.85 -14.74 -1.17
N TYR A 690 -30.64 -14.83 -2.26
CA TYR A 690 -30.12 -14.77 -3.62
C TYR A 690 -29.93 -13.36 -4.18
N GLN A 691 -30.75 -12.38 -3.77
CA GLN A 691 -30.64 -10.99 -4.29
C GLN A 691 -29.80 -10.07 -3.38
N MET A 692 -29.58 -10.42 -2.11
CA MET A 692 -28.94 -9.52 -1.14
C MET A 692 -27.69 -10.13 -0.49
N LEU A 693 -27.81 -11.28 0.20
CA LEU A 693 -26.73 -11.83 1.01
C LEU A 693 -25.66 -12.60 0.21
N TYR A 694 -26.04 -13.52 -0.70
CA TYR A 694 -25.04 -14.23 -1.51
C TYR A 694 -24.23 -13.29 -2.42
N PRO A 695 -24.80 -12.25 -3.08
CA PRO A 695 -24.02 -11.28 -3.84
C PRO A 695 -23.08 -10.44 -2.97
N LEU A 696 -23.46 -10.12 -1.73
CA LEU A 696 -22.61 -9.43 -0.76
C LEU A 696 -21.45 -10.34 -0.33
N PHE A 697 -21.73 -11.54 0.15
CA PHE A 697 -20.70 -12.46 0.64
C PHE A 697 -19.80 -13.02 -0.47
N ALA A 698 -20.27 -13.08 -1.72
CA ALA A 698 -19.41 -13.36 -2.87
C ALA A 698 -18.34 -12.27 -3.07
N LYS A 699 -18.68 -10.98 -2.87
CA LYS A 699 -17.73 -9.86 -2.94
C LYS A 699 -16.80 -9.83 -1.73
N GLU A 700 -17.34 -9.92 -0.50
CA GLU A 700 -16.52 -9.96 0.72
C GLU A 700 -15.50 -11.12 0.68
N LEU A 701 -15.89 -12.29 0.14
CA LEU A 701 -15.00 -13.44 -0.03
C LEU A 701 -14.01 -13.26 -1.18
N GLU A 702 -14.38 -12.62 -2.29
CA GLU A 702 -13.43 -12.27 -3.37
C GLU A 702 -12.34 -11.30 -2.87
N GLU A 703 -12.73 -10.26 -2.12
CA GLU A 703 -11.82 -9.30 -1.50
C GLU A 703 -10.87 -9.99 -0.50
N LYS A 704 -11.41 -10.88 0.36
CA LYS A 704 -10.60 -11.64 1.33
C LYS A 704 -9.61 -12.60 0.65
N LEU A 705 -10.05 -13.34 -0.36
CA LEU A 705 -9.17 -14.26 -1.11
C LEU A 705 -8.10 -13.50 -1.92
N LEU A 706 -8.39 -12.28 -2.38
CA LEU A 706 -7.41 -11.40 -3.01
C LEU A 706 -6.36 -10.92 -2.00
N HIS A 707 -6.78 -10.49 -0.80
CA HIS A 707 -5.85 -10.09 0.27
C HIS A 707 -4.96 -11.27 0.71
N GLU A 708 -5.53 -12.45 0.97
CA GLU A 708 -4.76 -13.67 1.33
C GLU A 708 -3.71 -14.03 0.26
N ALA A 709 -4.05 -13.91 -1.03
CA ALA A 709 -3.12 -14.18 -2.14
C ALA A 709 -2.05 -13.09 -2.33
N LYS A 710 -2.36 -11.81 -2.04
CA LYS A 710 -1.36 -10.72 -2.01
C LYS A 710 -0.37 -10.91 -0.86
N ASP A 711 -0.88 -11.13 0.35
CA ASP A 711 -0.12 -11.41 1.57
C ASP A 711 0.94 -12.50 1.34
N PHE A 712 0.54 -13.57 0.66
CA PHE A 712 1.42 -14.68 0.30
C PHE A 712 2.57 -14.25 -0.63
N VAL A 713 2.26 -13.50 -1.69
CA VAL A 713 3.28 -12.99 -2.64
C VAL A 713 4.27 -12.08 -1.92
N ILE A 714 3.77 -11.18 -1.06
CA ILE A 714 4.57 -10.28 -0.24
C ILE A 714 5.48 -11.07 0.69
N LYS A 715 4.92 -12.01 1.47
CA LYS A 715 5.67 -12.83 2.44
C LYS A 715 6.69 -13.75 1.75
N SER A 716 6.38 -14.23 0.53
CA SER A 716 7.32 -14.97 -0.32
C SER A 716 8.47 -14.09 -0.80
N ALA A 717 8.18 -12.88 -1.32
CA ALA A 717 9.20 -11.91 -1.74
C ALA A 717 10.09 -11.44 -0.58
N CYS A 718 9.52 -11.22 0.61
CA CYS A 718 10.25 -10.82 1.81
C CYS A 718 11.20 -11.94 2.28
N ARG A 719 10.74 -13.20 2.32
CA ARG A 719 11.60 -14.37 2.60
C ARG A 719 12.73 -14.50 1.58
N ARG A 720 12.42 -14.25 0.30
CA ARG A 720 13.43 -14.29 -0.77
C ARG A 720 14.48 -13.18 -0.60
N LEU A 721 14.08 -11.95 -0.27
CA LEU A 721 15.00 -10.86 0.03
C LEU A 721 15.83 -11.16 1.28
N TYR A 722 15.21 -11.63 2.36
CA TYR A 722 15.91 -12.03 3.58
C TYR A 722 17.01 -13.07 3.28
N SER A 723 16.70 -14.11 2.49
CA SER A 723 17.69 -15.13 2.03
C SER A 723 18.87 -14.58 1.19
N LEU A 724 18.78 -13.35 0.68
CA LEU A 724 19.82 -12.67 -0.08
C LEU A 724 20.64 -11.68 0.76
N VAL A 725 20.05 -11.18 1.84
CA VAL A 725 20.60 -10.12 2.71
C VAL A 725 21.21 -10.68 4.00
N GLU A 726 20.70 -11.80 4.54
CA GLU A 726 21.27 -12.56 5.68
C GLU A 726 22.67 -13.16 5.38
N VAL A 727 23.14 -13.08 4.13
CA VAL A 727 24.45 -13.61 3.72
C VAL A 727 25.58 -12.83 4.41
N ALA A 728 26.43 -13.52 5.16
CA ALA A 728 27.58 -12.92 5.81
C ALA A 728 28.69 -12.52 4.80
N PRO A 729 29.48 -11.47 5.08
CA PRO A 729 30.70 -11.14 4.35
C PRO A 729 31.63 -12.34 4.11
N TYR A 730 32.23 -12.42 2.92
CA TYR A 730 33.06 -13.57 2.54
C TYR A 730 34.34 -13.66 3.37
N GLN A 731 34.55 -14.82 3.99
CA GLN A 731 35.76 -15.14 4.75
C GLN A 731 36.71 -15.93 3.84
N ALA A 732 37.79 -15.28 3.41
CA ALA A 732 38.89 -15.96 2.70
C ALA A 732 39.65 -16.88 3.66
N GLU A 733 40.13 -18.02 3.16
CA GLU A 733 40.89 -18.97 3.98
C GLU A 733 42.21 -18.33 4.46
N GLN A 734 42.44 -18.36 5.78
CA GLN A 734 43.67 -17.84 6.38
C GLN A 734 44.82 -18.84 6.17
N HIS A 735 45.66 -18.57 5.17
CA HIS A 735 46.92 -19.28 5.02
C HIS A 735 47.95 -18.74 6.04
N ASN A 736 48.53 -19.65 6.83
CA ASN A 736 49.55 -19.36 7.86
C ASN A 736 50.93 -19.00 7.26
N ASP A 737 50.98 -18.07 6.32
CA ASP A 737 52.22 -17.46 5.85
C ASP A 737 52.57 -16.28 6.76
N GLU A 738 53.53 -16.47 7.67
CA GLU A 738 54.00 -15.44 8.62
C GLU A 738 54.50 -14.14 7.95
N GLU A 739 54.77 -14.19 6.63
CA GLU A 739 55.16 -13.04 5.80
C GLU A 739 53.96 -12.29 5.18
N TYR A 740 52.77 -12.92 5.08
CA TYR A 740 51.53 -12.26 4.66
C TYR A 740 50.92 -11.40 5.78
N ASP A 741 51.04 -11.79 7.04
CA ASP A 741 50.47 -11.05 8.18
C ASP A 741 51.01 -9.62 8.33
N MET A 742 52.24 -9.33 7.86
CA MET A 742 52.74 -7.95 7.81
C MET A 742 52.09 -7.06 6.73
N PHE A 743 51.37 -7.64 5.76
CA PHE A 743 50.55 -6.92 4.78
C PHE A 743 49.04 -7.04 5.05
N SER A 744 48.62 -8.05 5.82
CA SER A 744 47.27 -8.23 6.35
C SER A 744 47.05 -7.41 7.64
N GLY A 745 47.30 -6.10 7.56
CA GLY A 745 46.85 -5.17 8.60
C GLY A 745 45.32 -5.09 8.68
N PRO A 746 44.73 -4.19 9.49
CA PRO A 746 43.28 -4.06 9.70
C PRO A 746 42.50 -3.53 8.46
N GLN A 747 43.04 -3.70 7.26
CA GLN A 747 42.40 -3.39 5.98
C GLN A 747 41.66 -4.65 5.50
N GLY A 748 40.32 -4.58 5.47
CA GLY A 748 39.44 -5.72 5.19
C GLY A 748 39.58 -6.38 3.81
N LEU A 749 38.62 -7.26 3.48
CA LEU A 749 38.66 -8.14 2.31
C LEU A 749 39.00 -7.40 1.00
N ARG A 750 40.21 -7.59 0.47
CA ARG A 750 40.61 -7.12 -0.86
C ARG A 750 40.04 -8.04 -1.94
N VAL A 751 39.22 -7.52 -2.83
CA VAL A 751 38.49 -8.29 -3.86
C VAL A 751 38.96 -7.91 -5.25
N LEU A 752 39.17 -8.90 -6.11
CA LEU A 752 39.31 -8.70 -7.55
C LEU A 752 38.05 -9.18 -8.26
N SER A 753 37.13 -8.27 -8.57
CA SER A 753 35.86 -8.60 -9.22
C SER A 753 35.91 -8.43 -10.74
N VAL A 754 35.11 -9.19 -11.49
CA VAL A 754 34.98 -9.08 -12.94
C VAL A 754 33.54 -9.32 -13.39
N ALA A 755 33.05 -8.40 -14.23
CA ALA A 755 31.80 -8.55 -14.97
C ALA A 755 32.11 -8.86 -16.44
N VAL A 756 31.48 -9.90 -16.98
CA VAL A 756 31.65 -10.35 -18.37
C VAL A 756 30.48 -9.83 -19.19
N PRO A 757 30.70 -9.02 -20.24
CA PRO A 757 29.62 -8.46 -21.06
C PRO A 757 29.00 -9.53 -21.96
N SER A 758 27.72 -9.36 -22.32
CA SER A 758 26.98 -10.27 -23.20
C SER A 758 27.45 -10.25 -24.67
N ASP A 759 28.26 -9.27 -25.06
CA ASP A 759 28.86 -9.12 -26.39
C ASP A 759 30.34 -9.49 -26.33
N PRO A 760 30.78 -10.62 -26.94
CA PRO A 760 32.18 -11.04 -26.96
C PRO A 760 33.14 -10.13 -27.73
N GLN A 761 32.68 -9.03 -28.33
CA GLN A 761 33.55 -7.97 -28.87
C GLN A 761 33.85 -6.85 -27.86
N LYS A 762 33.05 -6.70 -26.80
CA LYS A 762 33.32 -5.73 -25.73
C LYS A 762 34.45 -6.24 -24.83
N PRO A 763 35.33 -5.35 -24.36
CA PRO A 763 36.39 -5.72 -23.42
C PRO A 763 35.81 -6.07 -22.05
N VAL A 764 36.43 -7.05 -21.40
CA VAL A 764 36.17 -7.42 -20.01
C VAL A 764 36.95 -6.49 -19.10
N PHE A 765 36.35 -6.09 -17.99
CA PHE A 765 37.01 -5.27 -16.98
C PHE A 765 37.07 -6.01 -15.64
N PHE A 766 38.27 -6.03 -15.07
CA PHE A 766 38.56 -6.51 -13.72
C PHE A 766 38.79 -5.29 -12.82
N VAL A 767 38.21 -5.29 -11.62
CA VAL A 767 38.28 -4.19 -10.65
C VAL A 767 38.95 -4.69 -9.38
N MET A 768 39.95 -3.97 -8.90
CA MET A 768 40.58 -4.23 -7.61
C MET A 768 39.98 -3.31 -6.54
N LEU A 769 39.21 -3.87 -5.60
CA LEU A 769 38.66 -3.16 -4.45
C LEU A 769 39.57 -3.27 -3.22
N ASN A 770 39.66 -2.19 -2.45
CA ASN A 770 40.22 -2.23 -1.09
C ASN A 770 39.19 -2.77 -0.08
N GLY A 771 39.61 -3.02 1.17
CA GLY A 771 38.74 -3.52 2.25
C GLY A 771 37.61 -2.57 2.72
N GLY A 772 37.51 -1.39 2.11
CA GLY A 772 36.43 -0.41 2.30
C GLY A 772 35.56 -0.23 1.06
N GLY A 773 35.62 -1.12 0.05
CA GLY A 773 34.76 -1.04 -1.14
C GLY A 773 35.07 0.11 -2.10
N GLN A 774 36.23 0.75 -1.98
CA GLN A 774 36.72 1.75 -2.93
C GLN A 774 37.59 1.11 -4.01
N VAL A 775 37.57 1.69 -5.21
CA VAL A 775 38.36 1.23 -6.37
C VAL A 775 39.83 1.65 -6.23
N GLY A 776 40.73 0.66 -6.16
CA GLY A 776 42.18 0.89 -6.06
C GLY A 776 42.96 0.70 -7.37
N ASP A 777 42.39 0.02 -8.37
CA ASP A 777 42.92 -0.13 -9.74
C ASP A 777 41.91 -0.89 -10.62
N PHE A 778 42.11 -0.88 -11.95
CA PHE A 778 41.35 -1.74 -12.86
C PHE A 778 42.18 -2.23 -14.05
N LEU A 779 41.84 -3.41 -14.58
CA LEU A 779 42.49 -4.05 -15.71
C LEU A 779 41.48 -4.33 -16.83
N LYS A 780 41.81 -3.93 -18.06
CA LYS A 780 40.96 -4.06 -19.25
C LYS A 780 41.52 -5.12 -20.19
N LEU A 781 40.83 -6.25 -20.33
CA LEU A 781 41.25 -7.39 -21.16
C LEU A 781 40.29 -7.55 -22.36
N SER A 782 40.82 -7.56 -23.58
CA SER A 782 40.02 -7.44 -24.82
C SER A 782 39.87 -8.75 -25.61
N PHE A 783 40.60 -9.79 -25.21
CA PHE A 783 40.69 -11.09 -25.87
C PHE A 783 40.45 -12.26 -24.90
N ILE A 784 40.35 -12.03 -23.58
CA ILE A 784 40.07 -13.08 -22.59
C ILE A 784 38.77 -13.88 -22.85
N MET A 785 37.74 -13.30 -23.48
CA MET A 785 36.53 -14.04 -23.90
C MET A 785 36.74 -14.94 -25.14
N LYS A 786 37.87 -14.85 -25.85
CA LYS A 786 38.14 -15.75 -26.99
C LYS A 786 38.50 -17.15 -26.47
N ARG A 787 38.36 -18.19 -27.29
CA ARG A 787 38.69 -19.57 -26.89
C ARG A 787 40.20 -19.73 -26.71
N ARG A 788 40.67 -20.32 -25.59
CA ARG A 788 42.10 -20.62 -25.30
C ARG A 788 42.76 -21.41 -26.45
N TYR A 789 41.96 -22.22 -27.17
CA TYR A 789 42.36 -22.95 -28.38
C TYR A 789 41.63 -22.45 -29.64
N SER A 790 41.59 -21.14 -29.89
CA SER A 790 41.06 -20.59 -31.16
C SER A 790 41.93 -21.02 -32.35
N ASN A 791 41.29 -21.40 -33.46
CA ASN A 791 41.96 -21.70 -34.73
C ASN A 791 42.64 -20.47 -35.36
N ARG A 792 42.33 -19.26 -34.88
CA ARG A 792 42.94 -18.01 -35.31
C ARG A 792 44.15 -17.71 -34.42
N ALA A 793 45.37 -17.93 -34.93
CA ALA A 793 46.61 -17.76 -34.17
C ALA A 793 46.70 -16.39 -33.43
N LYS A 794 46.33 -15.30 -34.11
CA LYS A 794 46.32 -13.93 -33.55
C LYS A 794 45.32 -13.72 -32.40
N GLU A 795 44.24 -14.50 -32.32
CA GLU A 795 43.33 -14.46 -31.16
C GLU A 795 43.91 -15.23 -29.98
N ARG A 796 44.56 -16.37 -30.25
CA ARG A 796 45.21 -17.19 -29.22
C ARG A 796 46.37 -16.43 -28.56
N GLU A 797 47.28 -15.91 -29.37
CA GLU A 797 48.43 -15.09 -28.96
C GLU A 797 48.00 -13.90 -28.07
N LYS A 798 46.93 -13.19 -28.46
CA LYS A 798 46.40 -12.06 -27.67
C LYS A 798 45.62 -12.46 -26.43
N LYS A 799 45.04 -13.67 -26.37
CA LYS A 799 44.49 -14.20 -25.12
C LYS A 799 45.59 -14.65 -24.16
N GLU A 800 46.68 -15.20 -24.69
CA GLU A 800 47.88 -15.57 -23.92
C GLU A 800 48.52 -14.31 -23.31
N GLU A 801 48.62 -13.22 -24.09
CA GLU A 801 48.96 -11.86 -23.63
C GLU A 801 48.00 -11.33 -22.52
N ASP A 802 46.67 -11.41 -22.72
CA ASP A 802 45.68 -11.00 -21.71
C ASP A 802 45.78 -11.81 -20.40
N LEU A 803 46.02 -13.12 -20.47
CA LEU A 803 46.14 -13.99 -19.29
C LEU A 803 47.44 -13.74 -18.52
N GLU A 804 48.56 -13.45 -19.20
CA GLU A 804 49.78 -13.04 -18.53
C GLU A 804 49.64 -11.65 -17.88
N ASN A 805 48.98 -10.70 -18.55
CA ASN A 805 48.63 -9.41 -17.94
C ASN A 805 47.76 -9.58 -16.67
N LEU A 806 46.84 -10.54 -16.67
CA LEU A 806 46.05 -10.88 -15.47
C LEU A 806 46.94 -11.45 -14.35
N LYS A 807 47.84 -12.39 -14.64
CA LYS A 807 48.81 -12.93 -13.66
C LYS A 807 49.63 -11.82 -13.03
N GLN A 808 50.25 -10.95 -13.84
CA GLN A 808 51.07 -9.85 -13.36
C GLN A 808 50.27 -8.83 -12.51
N PHE A 809 49.01 -8.57 -12.86
CA PHE A 809 48.12 -7.72 -12.07
C PHE A 809 47.76 -8.35 -10.71
N VAL A 810 47.43 -9.65 -10.68
CA VAL A 810 47.15 -10.40 -9.45
C VAL A 810 48.37 -10.44 -8.53
N LEU A 811 49.56 -10.74 -9.06
CA LEU A 811 50.82 -10.72 -8.31
C LEU A 811 51.13 -9.33 -7.71
N LYS A 812 50.86 -8.25 -8.47
CA LYS A 812 51.05 -6.85 -8.04
C LYS A 812 50.05 -6.40 -6.97
N LYS A 813 48.80 -6.89 -7.01
CA LYS A 813 47.71 -6.38 -6.17
C LYS A 813 47.30 -7.29 -5.00
N ARG A 814 47.66 -8.57 -5.04
CA ARG A 814 47.35 -9.60 -4.02
C ARG A 814 45.91 -9.49 -3.46
N PRO A 815 44.88 -9.76 -4.28
CA PRO A 815 43.52 -9.94 -3.78
C PRO A 815 43.44 -11.16 -2.84
N HIS A 816 42.45 -11.18 -1.95
CA HIS A 816 42.14 -12.34 -1.11
C HIS A 816 41.17 -13.31 -1.79
N VAL A 817 40.32 -12.80 -2.68
CA VAL A 817 39.35 -13.57 -3.47
C VAL A 817 39.18 -12.92 -4.85
N ILE A 818 38.95 -13.75 -5.87
CA ILE A 818 38.57 -13.30 -7.22
C ILE A 818 37.08 -13.65 -7.43
N VAL A 819 36.31 -12.74 -8.01
CA VAL A 819 34.85 -12.90 -8.14
C VAL A 819 34.40 -12.67 -9.57
N VAL A 820 33.64 -13.63 -10.12
CA VAL A 820 33.10 -13.57 -11.48
C VAL A 820 31.58 -13.46 -11.44
N ALA A 821 31.03 -12.45 -12.12
CA ALA A 821 29.58 -12.26 -12.23
C ALA A 821 28.92 -13.38 -13.05
N THR A 822 27.77 -13.91 -12.60
CA THR A 822 27.00 -15.00 -13.27
C THR A 822 26.28 -14.59 -14.57
N GLY A 823 26.72 -13.54 -15.27
CA GLY A 823 25.95 -12.89 -16.34
C GLY A 823 25.79 -13.68 -17.65
N SER A 824 26.61 -14.69 -17.90
CA SER A 824 26.60 -15.41 -19.19
C SER A 824 27.28 -16.78 -19.16
N ARG A 825 27.04 -17.61 -20.18
CA ARG A 825 27.84 -18.84 -20.41
C ARG A 825 29.33 -18.54 -20.60
N ASP A 826 29.68 -17.40 -21.18
CA ASP A 826 31.09 -17.01 -21.35
C ASP A 826 31.75 -16.65 -20.02
N SER A 827 30.95 -16.25 -19.01
CA SER A 827 31.43 -16.07 -17.61
C SER A 827 32.00 -17.38 -17.04
N GLN A 828 31.39 -18.53 -17.36
CA GLN A 828 31.92 -19.85 -16.96
C GLN A 828 33.25 -20.17 -17.66
N SER A 829 33.42 -19.80 -18.94
CA SER A 829 34.73 -19.96 -19.61
C SER A 829 35.79 -19.06 -18.99
N VAL A 830 35.45 -17.80 -18.69
CA VAL A 830 36.35 -16.86 -18.02
C VAL A 830 36.73 -17.36 -16.62
N LEU A 831 35.77 -17.89 -15.85
CA LEU A 831 36.01 -18.54 -14.55
C LEU A 831 37.01 -19.70 -14.67
N GLU A 832 36.86 -20.57 -15.67
CA GLU A 832 37.76 -21.70 -15.91
C GLU A 832 39.18 -21.26 -16.33
N ASP A 833 39.29 -20.25 -17.21
CA ASP A 833 40.58 -19.65 -17.59
C ASP A 833 41.27 -18.96 -16.40
N ILE A 834 40.53 -18.26 -15.52
CA ILE A 834 41.06 -17.67 -14.28
C ILE A 834 41.52 -18.76 -13.32
N LYS A 835 40.67 -19.75 -13.01
CA LYS A 835 41.01 -20.87 -12.10
C LYS A 835 42.23 -21.65 -12.57
N LEU A 836 42.41 -21.82 -13.88
CA LEU A 836 43.60 -22.44 -14.44
C LEU A 836 44.83 -21.53 -14.30
N SER A 837 44.70 -20.22 -14.55
CA SER A 837 45.79 -19.26 -14.39
C SER A 837 46.27 -19.09 -12.94
N MET A 838 45.37 -19.21 -11.96
CA MET A 838 45.72 -19.20 -10.53
C MET A 838 46.45 -20.48 -10.11
N ARG A 839 46.02 -21.65 -10.60
CA ARG A 839 46.75 -22.93 -10.39
C ARG A 839 48.13 -22.95 -11.05
N GLU A 840 48.31 -22.22 -12.15
CA GLU A 840 49.63 -22.03 -12.76
C GLU A 840 50.55 -21.21 -11.81
N LEU A 841 50.06 -20.10 -11.21
CA LEU A 841 50.82 -19.32 -10.20
C LEU A 841 51.13 -20.08 -8.91
N GLU A 842 50.19 -20.91 -8.45
CA GLU A 842 50.33 -21.82 -7.31
C GLU A 842 51.44 -22.86 -7.56
N GLN A 843 51.43 -23.51 -8.73
CA GLN A 843 52.45 -24.49 -9.12
C GLN A 843 53.83 -23.88 -9.34
N GLU A 844 53.89 -22.62 -9.77
CA GLU A 844 55.13 -21.84 -9.84
C GLU A 844 55.58 -21.29 -8.47
N ASN A 845 54.83 -21.56 -7.39
CA ASN A 845 55.08 -21.17 -6.00
C ASN A 845 55.30 -19.65 -5.83
N GLN A 846 54.58 -18.85 -6.63
CA GLN A 846 54.65 -17.37 -6.60
C GLN A 846 53.61 -16.76 -5.64
N MET A 847 52.60 -17.54 -5.26
CA MET A 847 51.37 -17.07 -4.63
C MET A 847 50.65 -18.25 -3.93
N ALA A 848 50.10 -18.00 -2.74
CA ALA A 848 49.17 -18.91 -2.07
C ALA A 848 47.86 -19.06 -2.91
N PRO A 849 47.15 -20.19 -2.85
CA PRO A 849 45.97 -20.41 -3.69
C PRO A 849 44.87 -19.37 -3.39
N ILE A 850 44.36 -18.71 -4.42
CA ILE A 850 43.27 -17.73 -4.31
C ILE A 850 41.97 -18.36 -4.79
N ASN A 851 40.94 -18.33 -3.94
CA ASN A 851 39.59 -18.77 -4.31
C ASN A 851 38.98 -17.87 -5.39
N VAL A 852 38.25 -18.49 -6.31
CA VAL A 852 37.65 -17.82 -7.47
C VAL A 852 36.16 -18.18 -7.51
N GLU A 853 35.31 -17.28 -7.05
CA GLU A 853 33.89 -17.56 -6.84
C GLU A 853 32.99 -16.98 -7.93
N LEU A 854 31.81 -17.59 -8.06
CA LEU A 854 30.70 -17.04 -8.83
C LEU A 854 29.78 -16.26 -7.90
N VAL A 855 29.51 -15.00 -8.21
CA VAL A 855 28.55 -14.16 -7.47
C VAL A 855 27.44 -13.72 -8.40
N ASP A 856 26.23 -13.75 -7.85
CA ASP A 856 25.03 -13.31 -8.56
C ASP A 856 25.07 -11.81 -8.92
N HIS A 857 24.47 -11.47 -10.06
CA HIS A 857 24.66 -10.19 -10.72
C HIS A 857 23.41 -9.29 -10.77
N GLU A 858 22.25 -9.73 -10.27
CA GLU A 858 20.99 -8.99 -10.43
C GLU A 858 21.08 -7.56 -9.86
N VAL A 859 21.54 -7.42 -8.61
CA VAL A 859 21.84 -6.13 -7.95
C VAL A 859 22.77 -5.26 -8.80
N ALA A 860 23.83 -5.86 -9.34
CA ALA A 860 24.86 -5.14 -10.08
C ALA A 860 24.41 -4.69 -11.49
N GLU A 861 23.38 -5.34 -12.05
CA GLU A 861 22.74 -4.92 -13.30
C GLU A 861 21.67 -3.84 -13.09
N ILE A 862 21.14 -3.68 -11.87
CA ILE A 862 20.38 -2.49 -11.47
C ILE A 862 21.37 -1.34 -11.23
N PHE A 863 22.40 -1.57 -10.40
CA PHE A 863 23.43 -0.57 -10.11
C PHE A 863 24.14 -0.05 -11.36
N GLU A 864 24.47 -0.85 -12.38
CA GLU A 864 25.15 -0.31 -13.57
C GLU A 864 24.35 0.74 -14.36
N LYS A 865 23.05 0.86 -14.06
CA LYS A 865 22.08 1.76 -14.70
C LYS A 865 21.56 2.85 -13.74
N SER A 866 21.92 2.80 -12.46
CA SER A 866 21.42 3.75 -11.45
C SER A 866 22.04 5.13 -11.61
N SER A 867 21.24 6.16 -11.28
CA SER A 867 21.69 7.55 -11.14
C SER A 867 22.86 7.65 -10.14
N ARG A 868 22.77 6.90 -9.03
CA ARG A 868 23.83 6.73 -8.04
C ARG A 868 25.17 6.30 -8.67
N SER A 869 25.16 5.33 -9.59
CA SER A 869 26.40 4.86 -10.22
C SER A 869 27.02 5.89 -11.17
N GLU A 870 26.20 6.75 -11.78
CA GLU A 870 26.64 7.83 -12.66
C GLU A 870 27.23 9.00 -11.86
N THR A 871 26.69 9.24 -10.65
CA THR A 871 27.23 10.22 -9.70
C THR A 871 28.52 9.71 -9.05
N GLU A 872 28.59 8.45 -8.61
CA GLU A 872 29.79 7.88 -7.96
C GLU A 872 30.93 7.63 -8.97
N PHE A 873 30.61 7.24 -10.20
CA PHE A 873 31.59 6.78 -11.20
C PHE A 873 31.32 7.31 -12.63
N ARG A 874 31.11 8.63 -12.78
CA ARG A 874 30.80 9.31 -14.06
C ARG A 874 31.71 8.92 -15.23
N GLU A 875 33.02 8.77 -15.00
CA GLU A 875 33.99 8.42 -16.05
C GLU A 875 34.01 6.92 -16.41
N TYR A 876 33.34 6.06 -15.64
CA TYR A 876 33.47 4.61 -15.76
C TYR A 876 32.37 3.99 -16.64
N PRO A 877 32.72 3.12 -17.60
CA PRO A 877 31.74 2.36 -18.38
C PRO A 877 30.83 1.50 -17.48
N ALA A 878 29.55 1.31 -17.85
CA ALA A 878 28.58 0.53 -17.08
C ALA A 878 29.12 -0.85 -16.64
N ILE A 879 29.77 -1.61 -17.53
CA ILE A 879 30.37 -2.91 -17.20
C ILE A 879 31.48 -2.85 -16.13
N LEU A 880 32.16 -1.70 -15.99
CA LEU A 880 33.13 -1.44 -14.91
C LEU A 880 32.38 -1.14 -13.59
N ARG A 881 31.27 -0.38 -13.63
CA ARG A 881 30.38 -0.15 -12.48
C ARG A 881 29.73 -1.46 -11.98
N ARG A 882 29.29 -2.32 -12.90
CA ARG A 882 28.79 -3.69 -12.62
C ARG A 882 29.82 -4.55 -11.89
N ALA A 883 31.09 -4.47 -12.31
CA ALA A 883 32.18 -5.16 -11.63
C ALA A 883 32.43 -4.60 -10.21
N ILE A 884 32.33 -3.29 -10.00
CA ILE A 884 32.40 -2.67 -8.66
C ILE A 884 31.31 -3.22 -7.74
N SER A 885 30.05 -3.20 -8.17
CA SER A 885 28.92 -3.71 -7.38
C SER A 885 29.05 -5.19 -7.02
N VAL A 886 29.43 -6.05 -7.97
CA VAL A 886 29.71 -7.48 -7.71
C VAL A 886 30.84 -7.67 -6.68
N GLY A 887 31.84 -6.78 -6.68
CA GLY A 887 32.92 -6.79 -5.69
C GLY A 887 32.47 -6.31 -4.30
N ARG A 888 31.62 -5.27 -4.23
CA ARG A 888 31.04 -4.77 -2.97
C ARG A 888 30.10 -5.78 -2.34
N ARG A 889 29.23 -6.41 -3.13
CA ARG A 889 28.29 -7.44 -2.68
C ARG A 889 28.97 -8.59 -1.93
N ILE A 890 30.19 -8.99 -2.27
CA ILE A 890 30.91 -10.07 -1.54
C ILE A 890 31.61 -9.56 -0.26
N GLN A 891 31.86 -8.25 -0.16
CA GLN A 891 32.43 -7.61 1.03
C GLN A 891 31.35 -7.30 2.08
N ASP A 892 30.17 -6.87 1.62
CA ASP A 892 29.02 -6.52 2.46
C ASP A 892 27.72 -6.62 1.63
N PRO A 893 27.01 -7.77 1.68
CA PRO A 893 25.74 -7.93 1.00
C PRO A 893 24.69 -6.93 1.48
N VAL A 894 24.61 -6.67 2.79
CA VAL A 894 23.58 -5.82 3.39
C VAL A 894 23.73 -4.38 2.91
N ALA A 895 24.94 -3.84 2.91
CA ALA A 895 25.22 -2.49 2.40
C ALA A 895 24.85 -2.35 0.92
N GLU A 896 25.25 -3.30 0.06
CA GLU A 896 25.00 -3.22 -1.37
C GLU A 896 23.49 -3.36 -1.70
N PHE A 897 22.77 -4.28 -1.05
CA PHE A 897 21.31 -4.40 -1.20
C PHE A 897 20.55 -3.19 -0.62
N SER A 898 20.97 -2.65 0.54
CA SER A 898 20.40 -1.41 1.11
C SER A 898 20.61 -0.20 0.17
N GLY A 899 21.62 -0.30 -0.69
CA GLY A 899 21.92 0.71 -1.70
C GLY A 899 20.85 0.88 -2.78
N LEU A 900 20.04 -0.16 -3.04
CA LEU A 900 18.87 -0.14 -3.92
C LEU A 900 17.63 0.47 -3.25
N CYS A 901 17.74 0.94 -2.00
CA CYS A 901 16.64 1.55 -1.24
C CYS A 901 16.80 3.07 -1.11
N VAL A 902 17.66 3.68 -1.93
CA VAL A 902 17.85 5.14 -2.03
C VAL A 902 16.89 5.72 -3.07
N ASP A 903 16.66 5.00 -4.16
CA ASP A 903 15.53 5.19 -5.09
C ASP A 903 14.61 3.97 -4.93
N GLU A 904 13.33 4.18 -4.65
CA GLU A 904 12.39 3.10 -4.36
C GLU A 904 12.08 2.23 -5.59
N GLU A 905 12.27 2.74 -6.81
CA GLU A 905 12.03 1.97 -8.03
C GLU A 905 13.15 0.93 -8.30
N GLU A 906 14.37 1.16 -7.79
CA GLU A 906 15.50 0.23 -7.93
C GLU A 906 15.26 -1.08 -7.18
N LEU A 907 14.72 -1.03 -5.96
CA LEU A 907 14.41 -2.23 -5.17
C LEU A 907 13.37 -3.12 -5.87
N LEU A 908 12.36 -2.51 -6.50
CA LEU A 908 11.30 -3.21 -7.23
C LEU A 908 11.79 -3.92 -8.51
N CYS A 909 13.00 -3.61 -8.99
CA CYS A 909 13.60 -4.27 -10.14
C CYS A 909 14.20 -5.66 -9.81
N LEU A 910 14.41 -5.99 -8.53
CA LEU A 910 14.83 -7.33 -8.10
C LEU A 910 13.71 -8.35 -8.29
N ARG A 911 14.00 -9.52 -8.86
CA ARG A 911 13.00 -10.57 -9.14
C ARG A 911 12.79 -11.48 -7.92
N LEU A 912 12.16 -10.94 -6.89
CA LEU A 912 11.89 -11.62 -5.63
C LEU A 912 10.71 -12.61 -5.74
N HIS A 913 9.68 -12.29 -6.53
CA HIS A 913 8.56 -13.20 -6.80
C HIS A 913 8.01 -13.04 -8.23
N PRO A 914 7.66 -14.12 -8.96
CA PRO A 914 7.17 -14.03 -10.35
C PRO A 914 5.95 -13.11 -10.57
N ARG A 915 5.13 -12.91 -9.53
CA ARG A 915 3.93 -12.06 -9.55
C ARG A 915 4.01 -10.81 -8.68
N GLN A 916 5.21 -10.38 -8.26
CA GLN A 916 5.37 -9.18 -7.41
C GLN A 916 4.77 -7.91 -8.06
N ASN A 917 4.80 -7.82 -9.40
CA ASN A 917 4.25 -6.70 -10.18
C ASN A 917 2.71 -6.62 -10.13
N LEU A 918 2.03 -7.55 -9.46
CA LEU A 918 0.57 -7.54 -9.26
C LEU A 918 0.18 -7.00 -7.87
N ILE A 919 1.17 -6.66 -7.05
CA ILE A 919 1.01 -6.06 -5.73
C ILE A 919 1.15 -4.54 -5.87
N PRO A 920 0.34 -3.72 -5.17
CA PRO A 920 0.59 -2.29 -5.03
C PRO A 920 2.04 -2.00 -4.62
N LYS A 921 2.68 -1.03 -5.29
CA LYS A 921 4.10 -0.72 -5.08
C LYS A 921 4.41 -0.44 -3.61
N GLU A 922 3.60 0.39 -2.97
CA GLU A 922 3.77 0.86 -1.59
C GLU A 922 3.62 -0.27 -0.57
N GLU A 923 2.61 -1.12 -0.73
CA GLU A 923 2.35 -2.33 0.08
C GLU A 923 3.58 -3.26 0.06
N LEU A 924 4.10 -3.55 -1.13
CA LEU A 924 5.30 -4.38 -1.30
C LEU A 924 6.57 -3.71 -0.76
N LEU A 925 6.78 -2.42 -1.05
CA LEU A 925 7.95 -1.66 -0.58
C LEU A 925 8.01 -1.58 0.95
N SER A 926 6.87 -1.36 1.61
CA SER A 926 6.76 -1.34 3.07
C SER A 926 7.23 -2.66 3.68
N SER A 927 6.73 -3.80 3.19
CA SER A 927 7.15 -5.12 3.69
C SER A 927 8.58 -5.50 3.33
N LEU A 928 9.10 -5.09 2.16
CA LEU A 928 10.53 -5.30 1.84
C LEU A 928 11.43 -4.44 2.73
N ARG A 929 10.97 -3.26 3.19
CA ARG A 929 11.70 -2.42 4.14
C ARG A 929 11.79 -3.04 5.54
N THR A 930 10.78 -3.77 6.03
CA THR A 930 10.87 -4.44 7.35
C THR A 930 11.91 -5.56 7.38
N VAL A 931 12.21 -6.18 6.23
CA VAL A 931 13.35 -7.13 6.08
C VAL A 931 14.68 -6.42 6.36
N PHE A 932 14.92 -5.26 5.72
CA PHE A 932 16.12 -4.47 5.97
C PHE A 932 16.19 -3.96 7.41
N VAL A 933 15.09 -3.43 7.96
CA VAL A 933 15.03 -3.01 9.38
C VAL A 933 15.35 -4.18 10.33
N SER A 934 14.97 -5.41 9.99
CA SER A 934 15.31 -6.58 10.80
C SER A 934 16.82 -6.90 10.74
N VAL A 935 17.36 -7.13 9.53
CA VAL A 935 18.76 -7.59 9.37
C VAL A 935 19.78 -6.49 9.72
N VAL A 936 19.51 -5.22 9.40
CA VAL A 936 20.45 -4.12 9.69
C VAL A 936 20.60 -3.88 11.20
N ASN A 937 19.55 -4.11 12.00
CA ASN A 937 19.65 -3.99 13.46
C ASN A 937 20.22 -5.25 14.14
N GLU A 938 20.17 -6.43 13.49
CA GLU A 938 20.85 -7.64 13.96
C GLU A 938 22.36 -7.58 13.69
N VAL A 939 22.77 -7.09 12.50
CA VAL A 939 24.18 -6.92 12.12
C VAL A 939 24.82 -5.69 12.77
N GLY A 940 24.06 -4.60 12.90
CA GLY A 940 24.54 -3.30 13.36
C GLY A 940 25.23 -2.47 12.26
N VAL A 941 25.44 -1.18 12.55
CA VAL A 941 26.05 -0.21 11.62
C VAL A 941 27.13 0.59 12.33
N ASP A 942 28.33 0.67 11.74
CA ASP A 942 29.40 1.57 12.21
C ASP A 942 29.23 2.96 11.58
N PRO A 943 28.87 4.00 12.36
CA PRO A 943 28.66 5.35 11.84
C PRO A 943 29.96 6.05 11.41
N ASN A 944 31.14 5.49 11.70
CA ASN A 944 32.41 5.99 11.18
C ASN A 944 32.63 5.45 9.76
N ARG A 945 32.48 4.14 9.57
CA ARG A 945 32.55 3.46 8.27
C ARG A 945 31.60 4.08 7.24
N VAL A 946 30.41 4.54 7.65
CA VAL A 946 29.46 5.20 6.74
C VAL A 946 29.97 6.55 6.20
N LEU A 947 30.74 7.30 7.00
CA LEU A 947 31.32 8.59 6.59
C LEU A 947 32.54 8.38 5.70
N ASP A 948 33.41 7.43 6.06
CA ASP A 948 34.58 7.05 5.25
C ASP A 948 34.18 6.44 3.90
N PHE A 949 33.02 5.76 3.84
CA PHE A 949 32.54 5.02 2.68
C PHE A 949 31.06 5.35 2.36
N PRO A 950 30.77 6.51 1.72
CA PRO A 950 29.41 6.99 1.48
C PRO A 950 28.46 6.02 0.76
N HIS A 951 28.98 5.06 -0.01
CA HIS A 951 28.19 4.02 -0.67
C HIS A 951 27.49 3.05 0.32
N THR A 952 27.85 3.07 1.61
CA THR A 952 27.22 2.30 2.69
C THR A 952 26.13 3.09 3.45
N SER A 953 25.93 4.37 3.12
CA SER A 953 24.97 5.25 3.81
C SER A 953 23.51 4.78 3.75
N GLY A 954 23.15 3.97 2.75
CA GLY A 954 21.83 3.33 2.62
C GLY A 954 21.44 2.45 3.82
N LEU A 955 22.39 2.04 4.66
CA LEU A 955 22.14 1.31 5.91
C LEU A 955 21.44 2.17 6.99
N ILE A 956 21.77 3.47 7.10
CA ILE A 956 21.39 4.28 8.27
C ILE A 956 19.87 4.45 8.39
N GLN A 957 19.13 4.50 7.28
CA GLN A 957 17.65 4.61 7.29
C GLN A 957 16.94 3.40 7.94
N PHE A 958 17.63 2.27 8.09
CA PHE A 958 17.07 1.03 8.62
C PHE A 958 17.35 0.79 10.11
N VAL A 959 18.23 1.59 10.72
CA VAL A 959 18.52 1.53 12.16
C VAL A 959 17.28 1.94 12.96
N CYS A 960 17.03 1.31 14.11
CA CYS A 960 15.93 1.68 15.00
C CYS A 960 16.02 3.15 15.45
N GLY A 961 14.89 3.84 15.54
CA GLY A 961 14.80 5.30 15.73
C GLY A 961 14.85 6.08 14.41
N LEU A 962 15.60 5.61 13.42
CA LEU A 962 15.91 6.36 12.18
C LEU A 962 15.05 5.91 10.99
N GLY A 963 14.80 6.85 10.08
CA GLY A 963 14.36 6.60 8.71
C GLY A 963 15.19 7.44 7.73
N PRO A 964 14.76 7.65 6.47
CA PRO A 964 15.52 8.43 5.51
C PRO A 964 15.74 9.89 5.95
N ARG A 965 14.76 10.54 6.61
CA ARG A 965 14.87 11.95 7.03
C ARG A 965 15.87 12.12 8.18
N LYS A 966 15.72 11.31 9.24
CA LYS A 966 16.60 11.34 10.41
C LYS A 966 18.00 10.81 10.07
N GLY A 967 18.10 9.79 9.21
CA GLY A 967 19.37 9.24 8.75
C GLY A 967 20.20 10.23 7.91
N SER A 968 19.56 10.91 6.95
CA SER A 968 20.21 11.98 6.17
C SER A 968 20.67 13.13 7.08
N ALA A 969 19.83 13.54 8.04
CA ALA A 969 20.17 14.57 9.01
C ALA A 969 21.36 14.18 9.91
N LEU A 970 21.43 12.91 10.36
CA LEU A 970 22.54 12.41 11.19
C LEU A 970 23.89 12.49 10.46
N ILE A 971 23.93 12.13 9.17
CA ILE A 971 25.13 12.26 8.33
C ILE A 971 25.50 13.75 8.17
N LYS A 972 24.53 14.60 7.84
CA LYS A 972 24.69 16.07 7.68
C LYS A 972 25.09 16.84 8.94
N VAL A 973 25.06 16.23 10.12
CA VAL A 973 25.49 16.87 11.39
C VAL A 973 26.96 16.57 11.72
N ARG A 974 27.57 15.58 11.05
CA ARG A 974 28.93 15.12 11.36
C ARG A 974 29.98 15.42 10.26
N ASN A 975 29.53 15.85 9.08
CA ASN A 975 30.35 16.50 8.05
C ASN A 975 30.41 18.02 8.28
#